data_AF-A0A1M5QDL5-F1
#
_entry.id   AF-A0A1M5QDL5-F1
#
_cell.length_a   1.000
_cell.length_b   1.000
_cell.length_c   1.000
_cell.angle_alpha   90.00
_cell.angle_beta   90.00
_cell.angle_gamma   90.00
#
_symmetry.space_group_name_H-M   'P 1'
#
loop_
_entity.id
_entity.type
_entity.pdbx_description
1 polymer ?
#
loop_
_entity_poly.entity_id
_entity_poly.type
_entity_poly.pdbx_seq_one_letter_code
_entity_poly.pdbx_strand_id
1 'polypeptide(L)'
;MKNTTTQLSRLFVAVTAATMMGCGGSAKTESDFTVVDPSEPVSDWQLVWSDEFDGNAIDTNKWTHEVNCAGGGNNEQQCYTDDPANSFLADGMLHIVALPAEEGAEKAYTSARLNTRYKGDFKYGRFEMRAKLPSGQGSWPAFWMLPTDYVYGGWPKSGEIDIMEAVNLKVADADGNVESNIYGTLHYGREWPNNVNSGKAYALPDGVNPADDFHTYAIEWQEGEIRWYMDGYLYATQRQSQVRYDSKGQAVGLSHRGWFAEYYDQITGELSTYWNTAPFDQEFHLLLNLAVGGDWPENVNNLGIDADAFANGQEYVIDYVRVYECASDPDTGRGCETVRPGYESLDDALVEGEAPIPSPPSSGVVQNLTIFDDEPNPNWPAWDCCGGSTPMVIDDPDMGAVTEFYVGAQPTVNGFISRGEFITDENGQASPFDGSGMLESGVISFDMKIVSAPSNPDSVWMFKVESNNASSAVEIELAANRDGVVPQTGEWQTYVFTLQSLADAGLDVSAIDVLMIFPAWGTGEGAVYQMDNVKITAPTPEVVFFDDGENPNWVMWDCCGGSMPTEELDDDEHGLVAQFSIGASPTVMGFITRGANGGGDTPFDASSILETGVFEFEMKVVDAPSSLDASWLIKLESDNAASAVELPITESQQGLAPVTGEWQTYTFKLSDLSAAGLDVSAIDVIMIFPAWGTGEGAVYRVDNAKIYDPSAESANGITLFADVAADGWSIWDCCGGSTPTVETDEDDSKGAVAQFIIGEAPTVMGLLADDGVYYDAANLLATGVVRFDMKVVSAPADPDAVWKFKIESGDAATAVELDLTDSVEGAAPVTGQWQTYTFTLQSLFNAGLDISALDVVMVFPAWGTGNGAVYRLDNVEIVAE
;
A
#
# COMPACT_ATOMS: atom_id res chain seq x y z
N MET A 1 31.55 -48.78 -6.60
CA MET A 1 32.76 -49.64 -6.54
C MET A 1 33.92 -48.89 -7.21
N LYS A 2 34.93 -48.53 -6.40
CA LYS A 2 36.37 -48.24 -6.68
C LYS A 2 36.84 -47.68 -8.05
N ASN A 3 37.44 -46.47 -7.98
CA ASN A 3 38.74 -46.00 -8.50
C ASN A 3 39.37 -46.69 -9.73
N THR A 4 39.91 -45.92 -10.70
CA THR A 4 41.35 -45.57 -10.77
C THR A 4 41.75 -44.67 -11.96
N THR A 5 42.63 -43.73 -11.63
CA THR A 5 43.44 -42.77 -12.41
C THR A 5 44.67 -43.42 -13.09
N THR A 6 45.22 -42.82 -14.17
CA THR A 6 46.67 -42.61 -14.53
C THR A 6 46.77 -42.18 -16.02
N GLN A 7 47.18 -40.97 -16.44
CA GLN A 7 48.50 -40.29 -16.46
C GLN A 7 49.68 -41.00 -17.15
N LEU A 8 50.29 -40.28 -18.13
CA LEU A 8 51.73 -40.05 -18.46
C LEU A 8 51.91 -39.92 -20.00
N SER A 9 52.79 -39.14 -20.64
CA SER A 9 53.67 -38.00 -20.31
C SER A 9 54.51 -37.67 -21.57
N ARG A 10 54.64 -36.36 -21.88
CA ARG A 10 55.84 -35.59 -22.32
C ARG A 10 56.83 -36.15 -23.38
N LEU A 11 57.16 -35.31 -24.36
CA LEU A 11 58.56 -35.08 -24.77
C LEU A 11 58.81 -33.57 -24.99
N PHE A 12 59.91 -33.08 -24.41
CA PHE A 12 60.43 -31.72 -24.42
C PHE A 12 61.86 -31.76 -25.01
N VAL A 13 62.34 -30.66 -25.61
CA VAL A 13 63.72 -30.10 -25.67
C VAL A 13 63.73 -29.10 -26.86
N ALA A 14 63.79 -27.77 -26.74
CA ALA A 14 64.68 -26.83 -26.04
C ALA A 14 66.05 -26.60 -26.70
N VAL A 15 66.25 -25.45 -27.37
CA VAL A 15 67.45 -24.55 -27.41
C VAL A 15 66.94 -23.22 -28.03
N THR A 16 67.19 -21.97 -27.61
CA THR A 16 68.32 -21.33 -26.90
C THR A 16 67.83 -20.02 -26.26
N ALA A 17 68.36 -19.70 -25.07
CA ALA A 17 68.09 -18.48 -24.32
C ALA A 17 69.14 -17.37 -24.60
N ALA A 18 68.76 -16.15 -24.18
CA ALA A 18 69.58 -15.06 -23.63
C ALA A 18 69.98 -13.89 -24.55
N THR A 19 69.24 -12.79 -24.41
CA THR A 19 69.77 -11.51 -23.88
C THR A 19 68.71 -10.84 -23.00
N MET A 20 68.87 -10.93 -21.68
CA MET A 20 68.22 -10.08 -20.68
C MET A 20 69.07 -8.83 -20.44
N MET A 21 68.44 -7.65 -20.34
CA MET A 21 68.86 -6.59 -19.40
C MET A 21 67.72 -5.57 -19.16
N GLY A 22 67.17 -5.59 -17.94
CA GLY A 22 66.42 -4.51 -17.26
C GLY A 22 64.94 -4.32 -17.69
N CYS A 23 63.93 -4.26 -16.82
CA CYS A 23 63.82 -4.21 -15.36
C CYS A 23 62.44 -4.79 -14.97
N GLY A 24 62.34 -5.35 -13.77
CA GLY A 24 61.08 -5.87 -13.22
C GLY A 24 60.06 -4.77 -12.94
N GLY A 25 58.80 -5.12 -13.16
CA GLY A 25 57.61 -4.37 -12.77
C GLY A 25 56.38 -5.16 -13.22
N SER A 26 55.44 -5.38 -12.30
CA SER A 26 54.18 -6.08 -12.51
C SER A 26 53.48 -5.61 -13.79
N ALA A 27 53.50 -6.41 -14.86
CA ALA A 27 52.63 -6.18 -16.00
C ALA A 27 51.25 -6.75 -15.64
N LYS A 28 50.38 -5.88 -15.12
CA LYS A 28 48.95 -6.03 -15.38
C LYS A 28 48.80 -6.21 -16.89
N THR A 29 48.01 -7.20 -17.31
CA THR A 29 47.42 -7.19 -18.65
C THR A 29 46.45 -6.00 -18.65
N GLU A 30 46.95 -4.81 -18.93
CA GLU A 30 46.09 -3.70 -19.31
C GLU A 30 45.75 -3.95 -20.77
N SER A 31 44.56 -4.50 -21.00
CA SER A 31 43.91 -4.38 -22.29
C SER A 31 43.73 -2.89 -22.53
N ASP A 32 44.58 -2.32 -23.38
CA ASP A 32 44.42 -0.93 -23.81
C ASP A 32 43.26 -0.86 -24.81
N PHE A 33 42.06 -0.58 -24.29
CA PHE A 33 40.84 -0.41 -25.08
C PHE A 33 40.86 0.85 -25.97
N THR A 34 41.95 1.64 -25.96
CA THR A 34 42.08 2.84 -26.80
C THR A 34 42.68 2.57 -28.19
N VAL A 35 42.99 1.30 -28.52
CA VAL A 35 43.58 0.90 -29.80
C VAL A 35 42.56 0.21 -30.73
N VAL A 36 41.27 0.18 -30.38
CA VAL A 36 40.21 -0.21 -31.33
C VAL A 36 39.95 0.98 -32.25
N ASP A 37 40.11 0.78 -33.55
CA ASP A 37 39.66 1.73 -34.57
C ASP A 37 38.17 1.48 -34.83
N PRO A 38 37.24 2.32 -34.33
CA PRO A 38 35.79 2.14 -34.50
C PRO A 38 35.31 2.39 -35.94
N SER A 39 36.23 2.65 -36.88
CA SER A 39 35.90 2.89 -38.29
C SER A 39 36.07 1.67 -39.21
N GLU A 40 36.58 0.55 -38.70
CA GLU A 40 36.73 -0.70 -39.46
C GLU A 40 35.68 -1.73 -38.98
N PRO A 41 34.66 -2.07 -39.79
CA PRO A 41 33.66 -3.08 -39.43
C PRO A 41 34.26 -4.48 -39.51
N VAL A 42 34.52 -5.10 -38.36
CA VAL A 42 34.65 -6.55 -38.25
C VAL A 42 33.25 -7.09 -37.94
N SER A 43 32.52 -7.51 -38.96
CA SER A 43 31.26 -8.22 -38.73
C SER A 43 31.59 -9.62 -38.25
N ASP A 44 31.57 -9.82 -36.94
CA ASP A 44 31.67 -11.13 -36.30
C ASP A 44 30.36 -11.95 -36.44
N TRP A 45 29.38 -11.44 -37.20
CA TRP A 45 28.16 -12.16 -37.58
C TRP A 45 28.44 -13.23 -38.64
N GLN A 46 28.02 -14.47 -38.35
CA GLN A 46 28.10 -15.60 -39.28
C GLN A 46 26.71 -16.01 -39.76
N LEU A 47 26.51 -16.10 -41.07
CA LEU A 47 25.25 -16.56 -41.64
C LEU A 47 25.03 -18.03 -41.31
N VAL A 48 23.94 -18.35 -40.60
CA VAL A 48 23.61 -19.72 -40.17
C VAL A 48 22.37 -20.29 -40.85
N TRP A 49 21.46 -19.42 -41.30
CA TRP A 49 20.27 -19.81 -42.06
C TRP A 49 19.87 -18.67 -43.01
N SER A 50 19.40 -19.02 -44.20
CA SER A 50 18.81 -18.02 -45.11
C SER A 50 17.84 -18.64 -46.10
N ASP A 51 16.99 -17.79 -46.66
CA ASP A 51 16.30 -18.04 -47.91
C ASP A 51 16.44 -16.82 -48.83
N GLU A 52 17.05 -17.03 -49.99
CA GLU A 52 17.28 -16.02 -51.03
C GLU A 52 16.22 -16.08 -52.13
N PHE A 53 15.23 -16.99 -52.00
CA PHE A 53 14.09 -17.16 -52.91
C PHE A 53 14.43 -17.34 -54.41
N ASP A 54 15.68 -17.66 -54.75
CA ASP A 54 16.19 -18.01 -56.09
C ASP A 54 15.63 -19.32 -56.67
N GLY A 55 14.83 -20.06 -55.89
CA GLY A 55 14.22 -21.33 -56.28
C GLY A 55 13.06 -21.20 -57.26
N ASN A 56 12.53 -22.34 -57.71
CA ASN A 56 11.33 -22.37 -58.57
C ASN A 56 10.03 -22.52 -57.76
N ALA A 57 10.12 -22.74 -56.45
CA ALA A 57 9.00 -22.91 -55.53
C ALA A 57 9.46 -22.64 -54.09
N ILE A 58 8.54 -22.28 -53.21
CA ILE A 58 8.79 -22.09 -51.77
C ILE A 58 9.33 -23.40 -51.17
N ASP A 59 10.46 -23.33 -50.47
CA ASP A 59 11.10 -24.52 -49.90
C ASP A 59 10.34 -25.01 -48.67
N THR A 60 9.58 -26.10 -48.84
CA THR A 60 8.81 -26.73 -47.75
C THR A 60 9.67 -27.31 -46.63
N ASN A 61 11.00 -27.42 -46.79
CA ASN A 61 11.91 -27.77 -45.69
C ASN A 61 12.23 -26.56 -44.80
N LYS A 62 11.97 -25.35 -45.27
CA LYS A 62 12.17 -24.09 -44.54
C LYS A 62 10.85 -23.49 -44.06
N TRP A 63 9.82 -23.53 -44.90
CA TRP A 63 8.56 -22.83 -44.67
C TRP A 63 7.37 -23.79 -44.57
N THR A 64 6.44 -23.47 -43.68
CA THR A 64 5.12 -24.07 -43.55
C THR A 64 4.06 -23.01 -43.84
N HIS A 65 3.11 -23.29 -44.74
CA HIS A 65 1.91 -22.46 -44.89
C HIS A 65 0.93 -22.72 -43.75
N GLU A 66 0.47 -21.64 -43.12
CA GLU A 66 -0.71 -21.70 -42.26
C GLU A 66 -1.97 -21.51 -43.10
N VAL A 67 -2.87 -22.50 -43.08
CA VAL A 67 -4.09 -22.51 -43.89
C VAL A 67 -5.30 -22.51 -42.98
N ASN A 68 -5.96 -21.36 -42.81
CA ASN A 68 -7.14 -21.18 -41.97
C ASN A 68 -7.85 -19.83 -42.25
N CYS A 69 -9.04 -19.64 -41.68
CA CYS A 69 -9.79 -18.37 -41.69
C CYS A 69 -9.94 -17.77 -40.27
N ALA A 70 -9.16 -18.25 -39.32
CA ALA A 70 -9.25 -17.87 -37.91
C ALA A 70 -8.60 -16.50 -37.62
N GLY A 71 -7.69 -16.05 -38.49
CA GLY A 71 -6.85 -14.88 -38.26
C GLY A 71 -5.78 -15.13 -37.18
N GLY A 72 -5.16 -14.06 -36.70
CA GLY A 72 -4.18 -14.05 -35.59
C GLY A 72 -4.78 -13.72 -34.21
N GLY A 73 -6.10 -13.56 -34.11
CA GLY A 73 -6.78 -13.12 -32.87
C GLY A 73 -7.23 -11.65 -32.90
N ASN A 74 -7.02 -10.95 -34.02
CA ASN A 74 -7.21 -9.50 -34.15
C ASN A 74 -8.37 -9.12 -35.08
N ASN A 75 -9.41 -9.95 -35.17
CA ASN A 75 -10.58 -9.72 -36.05
C ASN A 75 -10.25 -9.52 -37.55
N GLU A 76 -9.19 -10.16 -38.02
CA GLU A 76 -8.74 -10.12 -39.41
C GLU A 76 -9.78 -10.66 -40.43
N GLN A 77 -9.71 -10.14 -41.66
CA GLN A 77 -10.71 -10.33 -42.73
C GLN A 77 -10.23 -11.20 -43.90
N GLN A 78 -9.09 -11.88 -43.76
CA GLN A 78 -8.56 -12.83 -44.73
C GLN A 78 -8.65 -14.29 -44.26
N CYS A 79 -8.76 -15.22 -45.21
CA CYS A 79 -8.34 -16.59 -45.04
C CYS A 79 -6.89 -16.74 -45.54
N TYR A 80 -6.00 -17.30 -44.73
CA TYR A 80 -4.68 -17.71 -45.20
C TYR A 80 -4.76 -19.02 -45.98
N THR A 81 -4.06 -19.09 -47.11
CA THR A 81 -4.08 -20.23 -48.04
C THR A 81 -2.67 -20.64 -48.45
N ASP A 82 -2.56 -21.82 -49.07
CA ASP A 82 -1.37 -22.29 -49.80
C ASP A 82 -1.54 -22.17 -51.33
N ASP A 83 -2.49 -21.34 -51.78
CA ASP A 83 -2.74 -21.13 -53.21
C ASP A 83 -1.57 -20.34 -53.84
N PRO A 84 -1.06 -20.78 -55.00
CA PRO A 84 -0.04 -20.03 -55.76
C PRO A 84 -0.46 -18.60 -56.14
N ALA A 85 -1.73 -18.23 -56.06
CA ALA A 85 -2.20 -16.86 -56.20
C ALA A 85 -1.90 -15.99 -54.99
N ASN A 86 -1.80 -16.57 -53.78
CA ASN A 86 -1.51 -15.85 -52.54
C ASN A 86 -0.03 -15.89 -52.14
N SER A 87 0.72 -16.91 -52.56
CA SER A 87 2.18 -16.93 -52.35
C SER A 87 2.93 -17.67 -53.46
N PHE A 88 3.97 -17.04 -54.01
CA PHE A 88 4.78 -17.62 -55.08
C PHE A 88 6.18 -16.99 -55.16
N LEU A 89 7.09 -17.65 -55.87
CA LEU A 89 8.41 -17.11 -56.18
C LEU A 89 8.42 -16.54 -57.60
N ALA A 90 8.87 -15.30 -57.75
CA ALA A 90 9.06 -14.65 -59.05
C ALA A 90 10.27 -13.70 -58.97
N ASP A 91 11.06 -13.64 -60.04
CA ASP A 91 12.23 -12.75 -60.16
C ASP A 91 13.24 -12.85 -59.00
N GLY A 92 13.37 -14.05 -58.41
CA GLY A 92 14.26 -14.30 -57.27
C GLY A 92 13.70 -13.82 -55.93
N MET A 93 12.40 -13.53 -55.84
CA MET A 93 11.76 -12.96 -54.66
C MET A 93 10.50 -13.75 -54.29
N LEU A 94 10.16 -13.75 -53.01
CA LEU A 94 8.87 -14.22 -52.50
C LEU A 94 7.83 -13.11 -52.63
N HIS A 95 6.70 -13.42 -53.24
CA HIS A 95 5.52 -12.56 -53.26
C HIS A 95 4.46 -13.17 -52.35
N ILE A 96 3.96 -12.39 -51.40
CA ILE A 96 2.74 -12.67 -50.63
C ILE A 96 1.68 -11.68 -51.10
N VAL A 97 0.54 -12.19 -51.57
CA VAL A 97 -0.50 -11.37 -52.22
C VAL A 97 -1.84 -11.54 -51.52
N ALA A 98 -2.38 -10.42 -51.06
CA ALA A 98 -3.74 -10.34 -50.55
C ALA A 98 -4.73 -10.06 -51.69
N LEU A 99 -5.74 -10.91 -51.83
CA LEU A 99 -6.71 -10.88 -52.93
C LEU A 99 -8.15 -10.89 -52.40
N PRO A 100 -9.13 -10.31 -53.12
CA PRO A 100 -10.54 -10.53 -52.84
C PRO A 100 -10.86 -12.03 -52.95
N ALA A 101 -11.59 -12.56 -51.98
CA ALA A 101 -12.02 -13.94 -51.99
C ALA A 101 -13.15 -14.16 -53.01
N GLU A 102 -13.34 -15.41 -53.44
CA GLU A 102 -14.49 -15.78 -54.27
C GLU A 102 -15.83 -15.55 -53.55
N GLU A 103 -16.89 -15.26 -54.31
CA GLU A 103 -18.23 -15.05 -53.75
C GLU A 103 -18.68 -16.28 -52.94
N GLY A 104 -19.01 -16.05 -51.66
CA GLY A 104 -19.43 -17.10 -50.73
C GLY A 104 -18.31 -17.73 -49.90
N ALA A 105 -17.07 -17.24 -49.99
CA ALA A 105 -16.00 -17.58 -49.06
C ALA A 105 -16.31 -17.15 -47.61
N GLU A 106 -15.65 -17.76 -46.63
CA GLU A 106 -15.85 -17.49 -45.20
C GLU A 106 -15.46 -16.06 -44.81
N LYS A 107 -14.40 -15.54 -45.44
CA LYS A 107 -13.88 -14.19 -45.25
C LYS A 107 -13.81 -13.47 -46.60
N ALA A 108 -13.78 -12.14 -46.57
CA ALA A 108 -13.84 -11.31 -47.77
C ALA A 108 -12.53 -11.32 -48.58
N TYR A 109 -11.42 -11.73 -47.96
CA TYR A 109 -10.10 -11.73 -48.58
C TYR A 109 -9.40 -13.10 -48.42
N THR A 110 -8.39 -13.32 -49.24
CA THR A 110 -7.42 -14.42 -49.12
C THR A 110 -6.01 -13.83 -49.06
N SER A 111 -5.10 -14.49 -48.35
CA SER A 111 -3.69 -14.10 -48.28
C SER A 111 -2.82 -15.32 -47.94
N ALA A 112 -1.56 -15.12 -47.59
CA ALA A 112 -0.67 -16.18 -47.09
C ALA A 112 0.03 -15.79 -45.79
N ARG A 113 0.30 -16.82 -44.98
CA ARG A 113 1.14 -16.77 -43.77
C ARG A 113 2.08 -17.96 -43.78
N LEU A 114 3.38 -17.68 -43.68
CA LEU A 114 4.45 -18.67 -43.70
C LEU A 114 5.16 -18.66 -42.34
N ASN A 115 5.54 -19.83 -41.83
CA ASN A 115 6.37 -19.93 -40.63
C ASN A 115 7.50 -20.97 -40.77
N THR A 116 8.54 -20.82 -39.94
CA THR A 116 9.70 -21.72 -39.90
C THR A 116 9.65 -22.72 -38.75
N ARG A 117 8.50 -22.88 -38.06
CA ARG A 117 8.40 -23.71 -36.86
C ARG A 117 8.86 -25.15 -37.13
N TYR A 118 9.82 -25.65 -36.34
CA TYR A 118 10.46 -26.96 -36.49
C TYR A 118 11.28 -27.14 -37.79
N LYS A 119 11.61 -26.05 -38.47
CA LYS A 119 12.37 -25.98 -39.73
C LYS A 119 13.53 -24.98 -39.67
N GLY A 120 13.40 -23.98 -38.79
CA GLY A 120 14.39 -22.99 -38.41
C GLY A 120 13.89 -22.31 -37.15
N ASP A 121 14.39 -22.74 -36.01
CA ASP A 121 14.07 -22.23 -34.68
C ASP A 121 15.38 -21.68 -34.09
N PHE A 122 15.34 -20.48 -33.55
CA PHE A 122 16.54 -19.72 -33.22
C PHE A 122 16.42 -19.09 -31.86
N LYS A 123 17.55 -19.01 -31.14
CA LYS A 123 17.69 -18.22 -29.93
C LYS A 123 18.92 -17.33 -30.06
N TYR A 124 18.72 -16.04 -29.90
CA TYR A 124 19.70 -14.99 -30.15
C TYR A 124 20.19 -14.96 -31.61
N GLY A 125 20.77 -13.83 -32.01
CA GLY A 125 21.27 -13.63 -33.37
C GLY A 125 20.81 -12.32 -34.00
N ARG A 126 21.19 -12.13 -35.25
CA ARG A 126 20.66 -11.08 -36.13
C ARG A 126 19.66 -11.70 -37.09
N PHE A 127 18.46 -11.16 -37.14
CA PHE A 127 17.38 -11.60 -38.02
C PHE A 127 17.08 -10.47 -38.98
N GLU A 128 17.22 -10.71 -40.27
CA GLU A 128 17.17 -9.66 -41.28
C GLU A 128 16.32 -10.10 -42.47
N MET A 129 15.47 -9.19 -42.93
CA MET A 129 14.68 -9.37 -44.14
C MET A 129 14.74 -8.11 -44.99
N ARG A 130 14.94 -8.29 -46.30
CA ARG A 130 14.81 -7.20 -47.26
C ARG A 130 13.50 -7.33 -48.02
N ALA A 131 12.64 -6.32 -47.91
CA ALA A 131 11.31 -6.37 -48.51
C ALA A 131 10.80 -4.99 -48.93
N LYS A 132 9.83 -4.97 -49.83
CA LYS A 132 9.00 -3.81 -50.17
C LYS A 132 7.58 -4.07 -49.67
N LEU A 133 7.05 -3.15 -48.86
CA LEU A 133 5.77 -3.33 -48.18
C LEU A 133 4.57 -2.95 -49.10
N PRO A 134 3.39 -3.54 -48.87
CA PRO A 134 2.14 -3.13 -49.52
C PRO A 134 1.67 -1.77 -49.00
N SER A 135 0.62 -1.23 -49.63
CA SER A 135 0.01 0.05 -49.24
C SER A 135 -1.51 -0.03 -49.29
N GLY A 136 -2.18 0.96 -48.71
CA GLY A 136 -3.63 1.09 -48.77
C GLY A 136 -4.33 0.67 -47.48
N GLN A 137 -5.55 1.21 -47.30
CA GLN A 137 -6.31 1.10 -46.06
C GLN A 137 -6.77 -0.35 -45.84
N GLY A 138 -6.45 -0.89 -44.66
CA GLY A 138 -6.67 -2.28 -44.28
C GLY A 138 -5.47 -3.20 -44.53
N SER A 139 -4.35 -2.73 -45.10
CA SER A 139 -3.16 -3.58 -45.28
C SER A 139 -2.33 -3.69 -44.01
N TRP A 140 -1.88 -4.91 -43.67
CA TRP A 140 -1.07 -5.17 -42.48
C TRP A 140 0.01 -6.25 -42.75
N PRO A 141 1.15 -5.88 -43.33
CA PRO A 141 2.33 -6.75 -43.45
C PRO A 141 3.03 -6.94 -42.10
N ALA A 142 3.54 -8.15 -41.84
CA ALA A 142 4.31 -8.46 -40.64
C ALA A 142 5.50 -9.39 -40.93
N PHE A 143 6.62 -9.12 -40.25
CA PHE A 143 7.77 -9.99 -40.06
C PHE A 143 8.06 -10.09 -38.56
N TRP A 144 7.87 -11.27 -38.00
CA TRP A 144 7.74 -11.44 -36.55
C TRP A 144 8.10 -12.86 -36.13
N MET A 145 8.09 -13.11 -34.82
CA MET A 145 8.54 -14.36 -34.23
C MET A 145 7.67 -14.80 -33.07
N LEU A 146 7.42 -16.10 -32.98
CA LEU A 146 6.74 -16.74 -31.85
C LEU A 146 7.61 -17.84 -31.23
N PRO A 147 7.44 -18.13 -29.93
CA PRO A 147 8.15 -19.20 -29.26
C PRO A 147 7.77 -20.55 -29.85
N THR A 148 8.75 -21.43 -30.04
CA THR A 148 8.50 -22.75 -30.63
C THR A 148 7.83 -23.71 -29.63
N ASP A 149 8.25 -23.67 -28.36
CA ASP A 149 7.85 -24.65 -27.33
C ASP A 149 6.92 -24.10 -26.23
N TYR A 150 6.67 -22.79 -26.18
CA TYR A 150 5.78 -22.16 -25.18
C TYR A 150 6.10 -22.54 -23.71
N VAL A 151 7.39 -22.50 -23.35
CA VAL A 151 7.92 -22.96 -22.06
C VAL A 151 7.26 -22.31 -20.84
N TYR A 152 6.87 -21.04 -20.95
CA TYR A 152 6.31 -20.24 -19.85
C TYR A 152 4.76 -20.22 -19.85
N GLY A 153 4.12 -20.96 -20.76
CA GLY A 153 2.68 -20.96 -20.96
C GLY A 153 2.28 -20.45 -22.35
N GLY A 154 0.97 -20.35 -22.59
CA GLY A 154 0.43 -19.85 -23.85
C GLY A 154 0.83 -18.40 -24.14
N TRP A 155 0.44 -17.90 -25.32
CA TRP A 155 0.64 -16.49 -25.63
C TRP A 155 -0.08 -15.59 -24.61
N PRO A 156 0.54 -14.49 -24.14
CA PRO A 156 1.89 -13.99 -24.46
C PRO A 156 2.93 -14.30 -23.37
N LYS A 157 2.64 -15.20 -22.42
CA LYS A 157 3.58 -15.57 -21.34
C LYS A 157 4.93 -16.06 -21.88
N SER A 158 4.92 -16.71 -23.04
CA SER A 158 6.14 -17.19 -23.72
C SER A 158 6.72 -16.20 -24.73
N GLY A 159 6.19 -14.98 -24.82
CA GLY A 159 6.72 -13.89 -25.65
C GLY A 159 6.23 -13.88 -27.10
N GLU A 160 6.41 -12.72 -27.73
CA GLU A 160 6.31 -12.45 -29.18
C GLU A 160 7.32 -11.34 -29.52
N ILE A 161 7.99 -11.46 -30.67
CA ILE A 161 8.95 -10.45 -31.16
C ILE A 161 8.53 -10.00 -32.54
N ASP A 162 8.06 -8.77 -32.66
CA ASP A 162 7.71 -8.15 -33.93
C ASP A 162 8.91 -7.39 -34.46
N ILE A 163 9.56 -7.97 -35.48
CA ILE A 163 10.73 -7.34 -36.12
C ILE A 163 10.28 -6.14 -36.95
N MET A 164 9.16 -6.27 -37.65
CA MET A 164 8.52 -5.19 -38.38
C MET A 164 7.03 -5.49 -38.57
N GLU A 165 6.21 -4.54 -38.15
CA GLU A 165 4.83 -4.40 -38.60
C GLU A 165 4.61 -3.03 -39.24
N ALA A 166 3.63 -2.94 -40.14
CA ALA A 166 3.12 -1.66 -40.61
C ALA A 166 1.63 -1.80 -40.91
N VAL A 167 0.89 -0.70 -40.85
CA VAL A 167 -0.51 -0.64 -41.26
C VAL A 167 -0.75 0.53 -42.20
N ASN A 168 -1.67 0.37 -43.15
CA ASN A 168 -2.24 1.48 -43.94
C ASN A 168 -1.23 2.41 -44.64
N LEU A 169 -0.03 1.93 -44.99
CA LEU A 169 1.00 2.76 -45.61
C LEU A 169 0.44 3.52 -46.82
N LYS A 170 0.83 4.78 -46.96
CA LYS A 170 0.36 5.76 -47.97
C LYS A 170 -1.08 6.27 -47.80
N VAL A 171 -1.78 5.86 -46.75
CA VAL A 171 -3.10 6.41 -46.44
C VAL A 171 -2.94 7.62 -45.53
N ALA A 172 -3.68 8.69 -45.84
CA ALA A 172 -3.69 9.88 -45.00
C ALA A 172 -4.65 9.71 -43.82
N ASP A 173 -4.29 10.24 -42.66
CA ASP A 173 -5.23 10.45 -41.54
C ASP A 173 -6.17 11.64 -41.81
N ALA A 174 -7.06 11.93 -40.85
CA ALA A 174 -8.02 13.03 -40.93
C ALA A 174 -7.37 14.43 -41.07
N ASP A 175 -6.12 14.58 -40.60
CA ASP A 175 -5.35 15.83 -40.66
C ASP A 175 -4.48 15.91 -41.93
N GLY A 176 -4.46 14.86 -42.74
CA GLY A 176 -3.73 14.77 -43.99
C GLY A 176 -2.31 14.24 -43.86
N ASN A 177 -1.91 13.71 -42.71
CA ASN A 177 -0.60 13.07 -42.52
C ASN A 177 -0.62 11.69 -43.16
N VAL A 178 0.34 11.44 -44.05
CA VAL A 178 0.43 10.17 -44.78
C VAL A 178 1.18 9.14 -43.95
N GLU A 179 0.55 7.98 -43.72
CA GLU A 179 1.12 6.89 -42.94
C GLU A 179 2.38 6.32 -43.61
N SER A 180 3.46 6.26 -42.84
CA SER A 180 4.80 5.85 -43.28
C SER A 180 5.60 5.12 -42.20
N ASN A 181 4.97 4.82 -41.06
CA ASN A 181 5.64 4.20 -39.93
C ASN A 181 5.72 2.68 -40.08
N ILE A 182 6.82 2.14 -39.58
CA ILE A 182 6.93 0.75 -39.15
C ILE A 182 6.97 0.68 -37.61
N TYR A 183 6.72 -0.50 -37.07
CA TYR A 183 6.66 -0.74 -35.63
C TYR A 183 7.51 -1.96 -35.29
N GLY A 184 8.35 -1.81 -34.26
CA GLY A 184 9.03 -2.94 -33.61
C GLY A 184 8.52 -3.06 -32.18
N THR A 185 8.05 -4.26 -31.82
CA THR A 185 7.25 -4.48 -30.60
C THR A 185 7.63 -5.80 -29.93
N LEU A 186 7.54 -5.84 -28.62
CA LEU A 186 7.57 -7.06 -27.81
C LEU A 186 6.23 -7.23 -27.11
N HIS A 187 5.68 -8.44 -27.13
CA HIS A 187 4.55 -8.82 -26.28
C HIS A 187 5.02 -9.81 -25.21
N TYR A 188 4.66 -9.57 -23.96
CA TYR A 188 5.12 -10.36 -22.81
C TYR A 188 4.23 -10.17 -21.58
N GLY A 189 4.66 -10.71 -20.44
CA GLY A 189 4.02 -10.53 -19.15
C GLY A 189 2.99 -11.60 -18.85
N ARG A 190 1.76 -11.16 -18.51
CA ARG A 190 0.69 -12.03 -18.02
C ARG A 190 -0.13 -12.65 -19.15
N GLU A 191 -1.02 -13.56 -18.78
CA GLU A 191 -1.97 -14.16 -19.71
C GLU A 191 -2.99 -13.13 -20.20
N TRP A 192 -3.41 -13.26 -21.46
CA TRP A 192 -4.47 -12.42 -22.02
C TRP A 192 -5.73 -12.46 -21.14
N PRO A 193 -6.41 -11.32 -20.89
CA PRO A 193 -6.18 -10.00 -21.50
C PRO A 193 -5.21 -9.09 -20.73
N ASN A 194 -4.53 -9.59 -19.69
CA ASN A 194 -3.69 -8.79 -18.80
C ASN A 194 -2.24 -8.66 -19.28
N ASN A 195 -1.98 -9.05 -20.53
CA ASN A 195 -0.66 -8.93 -21.11
C ASN A 195 -0.29 -7.49 -21.39
N VAL A 196 0.99 -7.25 -21.57
CA VAL A 196 1.53 -5.96 -21.94
C VAL A 196 2.31 -6.06 -23.24
N ASN A 197 2.51 -4.92 -23.88
CA ASN A 197 3.44 -4.77 -24.99
C ASN A 197 4.21 -3.46 -24.83
N SER A 198 5.43 -3.44 -25.34
CA SER A 198 6.23 -2.22 -25.45
C SER A 198 6.93 -2.24 -26.80
N GLY A 199 7.01 -1.08 -27.44
CA GLY A 199 7.52 -0.95 -28.79
C GLY A 199 7.71 0.49 -29.19
N LYS A 200 8.16 0.70 -30.42
CA LYS A 200 8.37 2.05 -30.96
C LYS A 200 8.09 2.11 -32.45
N ALA A 201 7.40 3.18 -32.84
CA ALA A 201 7.19 3.54 -34.23
C ALA A 201 8.44 4.20 -34.83
N TYR A 202 8.70 3.96 -36.11
CA TYR A 202 9.77 4.61 -36.86
C TYR A 202 9.32 4.95 -38.27
N ALA A 203 9.50 6.21 -38.65
CA ALA A 203 9.36 6.69 -40.01
C ALA A 203 10.74 7.09 -40.56
N LEU A 204 10.96 6.81 -41.84
CA LEU A 204 12.13 7.30 -42.53
C LEU A 204 12.11 8.83 -42.66
N PRO A 205 13.28 9.50 -42.66
CA PRO A 205 13.36 10.93 -42.92
C PRO A 205 12.78 11.33 -44.28
N ASP A 206 12.50 12.63 -44.43
CA ASP A 206 12.07 13.26 -45.68
C ASP A 206 10.75 12.71 -46.28
N GLY A 207 9.96 11.97 -45.49
CA GLY A 207 8.66 11.43 -45.91
C GLY A 207 8.76 10.24 -46.86
N VAL A 208 9.91 9.54 -46.87
CA VAL A 208 10.06 8.29 -47.63
C VAL A 208 9.13 7.23 -47.06
N ASN A 209 8.37 6.56 -47.93
CA ASN A 209 7.44 5.54 -47.51
C ASN A 209 8.02 4.13 -47.71
N PRO A 210 7.89 3.21 -46.72
CA PRO A 210 8.31 1.82 -46.86
C PRO A 210 7.66 1.05 -48.03
N ALA A 211 6.56 1.56 -48.59
CA ALA A 211 5.88 1.00 -49.76
C ALA A 211 6.38 1.59 -51.10
N ASP A 212 7.41 2.45 -51.11
CA ASP A 212 7.99 3.02 -52.34
C ASP A 212 9.16 2.19 -52.90
N ASP A 213 10.00 1.62 -52.05
CA ASP A 213 11.19 0.84 -52.43
C ASP A 213 11.45 -0.29 -51.42
N PHE A 214 12.44 -1.13 -51.70
CA PHE A 214 12.91 -2.17 -50.80
C PHE A 214 13.75 -1.59 -49.67
N HIS A 215 13.43 -1.99 -48.45
CA HIS A 215 14.15 -1.66 -47.23
C HIS A 215 14.58 -2.93 -46.51
N THR A 216 15.58 -2.79 -45.63
CA THR A 216 16.09 -3.89 -44.79
C THR A 216 15.58 -3.71 -43.37
N TYR A 217 14.83 -4.68 -42.88
CA TYR A 217 14.27 -4.72 -41.53
C TYR A 217 15.02 -5.78 -40.73
N ALA A 218 15.48 -5.43 -39.53
CA ALA A 218 16.21 -6.38 -38.72
C ALA A 218 16.04 -6.17 -37.23
N ILE A 219 16.27 -7.25 -36.49
CA ILE A 219 16.66 -7.17 -35.08
C ILE A 219 18.05 -7.74 -34.86
N GLU A 220 18.70 -7.27 -33.82
CA GLU A 220 19.79 -7.97 -33.14
C GLU A 220 19.31 -8.34 -31.74
N TRP A 221 19.27 -9.63 -31.45
CA TRP A 221 18.80 -10.19 -30.19
C TRP A 221 19.94 -10.89 -29.48
N GLN A 222 20.22 -10.47 -28.26
CA GLN A 222 21.18 -11.07 -27.36
C GLN A 222 20.53 -11.31 -25.98
N GLU A 223 21.23 -12.02 -25.11
CA GLU A 223 20.79 -12.24 -23.74
C GLU A 223 20.53 -10.90 -23.01
N GLY A 224 19.25 -10.66 -22.70
CA GLY A 224 18.78 -9.49 -21.95
C GLY A 224 18.61 -8.20 -22.77
N GLU A 225 18.80 -8.21 -24.10
CA GLU A 225 18.62 -7.02 -24.95
C GLU A 225 18.20 -7.36 -26.39
N ILE A 226 17.25 -6.61 -26.94
CA ILE A 226 16.82 -6.67 -28.35
C ILE A 226 16.90 -5.27 -28.95
N ARG A 227 17.45 -5.14 -30.15
CA ARG A 227 17.62 -3.87 -30.88
C ARG A 227 16.99 -3.99 -32.26
N TRP A 228 16.25 -2.96 -32.69
CA TRP A 228 15.56 -2.91 -33.99
C TRP A 228 16.22 -1.94 -34.95
N TYR A 229 16.25 -2.34 -36.22
CA TYR A 229 16.92 -1.63 -37.30
C TYR A 229 16.04 -1.53 -38.54
N MET A 230 16.06 -0.36 -39.17
CA MET A 230 15.61 -0.17 -40.55
C MET A 230 16.76 0.43 -41.37
N ASP A 231 17.16 -0.23 -42.45
CA ASP A 231 18.31 0.13 -43.28
C ASP A 231 19.61 0.34 -42.48
N GLY A 232 19.78 -0.47 -41.42
CA GLY A 232 20.92 -0.39 -40.51
C GLY A 232 20.84 0.73 -39.47
N TYR A 233 19.80 1.57 -39.49
CA TYR A 233 19.57 2.57 -38.46
C TYR A 233 18.86 1.95 -37.25
N LEU A 234 19.54 1.90 -36.10
CA LEU A 234 18.98 1.45 -34.83
C LEU A 234 17.94 2.47 -34.34
N TYR A 235 16.65 2.16 -34.37
CA TYR A 235 15.61 3.10 -33.93
C TYR A 235 15.03 2.78 -32.55
N ALA A 236 15.15 1.52 -32.10
CA ALA A 236 14.68 1.07 -30.80
C ALA A 236 15.61 0.03 -30.16
N THR A 237 15.71 0.07 -28.83
CA THR A 237 16.37 -0.91 -27.96
C THR A 237 15.42 -1.24 -26.82
N GLN A 238 15.23 -2.52 -26.51
CA GLN A 238 14.58 -2.96 -25.27
C GLN A 238 15.51 -3.88 -24.48
N ARG A 239 15.40 -3.85 -23.15
CA ARG A 239 16.21 -4.66 -22.24
C ARG A 239 15.34 -5.39 -21.22
N GLN A 240 15.89 -6.46 -20.66
CA GLN A 240 15.32 -7.11 -19.49
C GLN A 240 15.29 -6.15 -18.30
N SER A 241 14.35 -6.36 -17.38
CA SER A 241 14.30 -5.62 -16.13
C SER A 241 15.55 -5.83 -15.27
N GLN A 242 15.89 -4.84 -14.45
CA GLN A 242 16.97 -4.94 -13.47
C GLN A 242 16.42 -4.68 -12.07
N VAL A 243 16.46 -5.71 -11.22
CA VAL A 243 15.95 -5.65 -9.84
C VAL A 243 17.03 -5.09 -8.91
N ARG A 244 16.63 -4.16 -8.04
CA ARG A 244 17.42 -3.70 -6.89
C ARG A 244 17.13 -4.61 -5.70
N TYR A 245 18.19 -5.03 -5.01
CA TYR A 245 18.09 -5.83 -3.80
C TYR A 245 18.71 -5.09 -2.61
N ASP A 246 18.14 -5.30 -1.43
CA ASP A 246 18.70 -4.80 -0.19
C ASP A 246 19.84 -5.70 0.34
N SER A 247 20.38 -5.34 1.51
CA SER A 247 21.44 -6.11 2.19
C SER A 247 21.01 -7.52 2.66
N LYS A 248 19.70 -7.81 2.69
CA LYS A 248 19.12 -9.10 3.06
C LYS A 248 18.77 -9.94 1.82
N GLY A 249 19.00 -9.43 0.62
CA GLY A 249 18.70 -10.11 -0.65
C GLY A 249 17.23 -10.04 -1.05
N GLN A 250 16.46 -9.10 -0.48
CA GLN A 250 15.06 -8.89 -0.79
C GLN A 250 14.93 -7.85 -1.90
N ALA A 251 13.98 -8.05 -2.83
CA ALA A 251 13.76 -7.11 -3.93
C ALA A 251 13.11 -5.83 -3.41
N VAL A 252 13.66 -4.66 -3.76
CA VAL A 252 13.23 -3.34 -3.26
C VAL A 252 12.86 -2.37 -4.38
N GLY A 253 12.65 -2.90 -5.58
CA GLY A 253 12.27 -2.14 -6.76
C GLY A 253 13.14 -2.46 -7.98
N LEU A 254 13.02 -1.65 -9.02
CA LEU A 254 13.79 -1.78 -10.27
C LEU A 254 14.80 -0.63 -10.40
N SER A 255 15.97 -0.90 -10.99
CA SER A 255 16.92 0.12 -11.48
C SER A 255 16.76 0.38 -12.98
N HIS A 256 16.10 -0.54 -13.69
CA HIS A 256 15.64 -0.36 -15.06
C HIS A 256 14.35 -1.18 -15.24
N ARG A 257 13.30 -0.54 -15.77
CA ARG A 257 12.02 -1.17 -16.07
C ARG A 257 12.05 -1.69 -17.52
N GLY A 258 12.13 -3.01 -17.65
CA GLY A 258 12.20 -3.70 -18.93
C GLY A 258 11.03 -4.65 -19.11
N TRP A 259 11.23 -5.72 -19.87
CA TRP A 259 10.25 -6.80 -19.93
C TRP A 259 10.26 -7.67 -18.66
N PHE A 260 9.23 -8.52 -18.54
CA PHE A 260 9.08 -9.52 -17.49
C PHE A 260 8.30 -10.74 -18.03
N ALA A 261 8.32 -11.83 -17.27
CA ALA A 261 7.48 -13.01 -17.50
C ALA A 261 6.74 -13.41 -16.23
N GLU A 262 5.54 -13.97 -16.38
CA GLU A 262 4.78 -14.55 -15.26
C GLU A 262 4.47 -16.01 -15.56
N TYR A 263 5.01 -16.92 -14.74
CA TYR A 263 4.81 -18.36 -14.92
C TYR A 263 4.86 -19.10 -13.59
N TYR A 264 4.34 -20.32 -13.59
CA TYR A 264 4.33 -21.17 -12.40
C TYR A 264 5.73 -21.71 -12.13
N ASP A 265 6.23 -21.47 -10.92
CA ASP A 265 7.46 -22.10 -10.45
C ASP A 265 7.29 -23.63 -10.42
N GLN A 266 8.25 -24.34 -11.00
CA GLN A 266 8.15 -25.79 -11.18
C GLN A 266 8.31 -26.58 -9.87
N ILE A 267 8.84 -25.95 -8.82
CA ILE A 267 9.09 -26.57 -7.51
C ILE A 267 7.94 -26.25 -6.55
N THR A 268 7.56 -24.98 -6.42
CA THR A 268 6.51 -24.55 -5.49
C THR A 268 5.11 -24.70 -6.08
N GLY A 269 4.98 -24.64 -7.41
CA GLY A 269 3.70 -24.62 -8.10
C GLY A 269 2.97 -23.27 -7.98
N GLU A 270 3.64 -22.23 -7.48
CA GLU A 270 3.07 -20.88 -7.34
C GLU A 270 3.32 -20.06 -8.59
N LEU A 271 2.32 -19.26 -8.98
CA LEU A 271 2.47 -18.28 -10.05
C LEU A 271 3.36 -17.15 -9.54
N SER A 272 4.42 -16.83 -10.27
CA SER A 272 5.37 -15.79 -9.86
C SER A 272 5.80 -14.91 -11.03
N THR A 273 6.15 -13.67 -10.71
CA THR A 273 6.72 -12.70 -11.64
C THR A 273 8.24 -12.84 -11.66
N TYR A 274 8.81 -12.84 -12.86
CA TYR A 274 10.25 -12.93 -13.11
C TYR A 274 10.70 -11.74 -13.96
N TRP A 275 11.75 -11.07 -13.48
CA TRP A 275 12.36 -9.88 -14.11
C TRP A 275 13.63 -10.19 -14.90
N ASN A 276 13.89 -11.46 -15.17
CA ASN A 276 15.12 -11.94 -15.83
C ASN A 276 14.97 -11.94 -17.37
N THR A 277 15.77 -12.76 -18.04
CA THR A 277 15.80 -12.87 -19.50
C THR A 277 14.49 -13.39 -20.10
N ALA A 278 13.65 -14.06 -19.31
CA ALA A 278 12.37 -14.58 -19.77
C ALA A 278 11.41 -13.44 -20.15
N PRO A 279 10.57 -13.62 -21.19
CA PRO A 279 10.40 -14.85 -21.95
C PRO A 279 11.35 -14.99 -23.16
N PHE A 280 12.19 -13.99 -23.41
CA PHE A 280 13.06 -13.91 -24.59
C PHE A 280 14.40 -14.63 -24.40
N ASP A 281 14.34 -15.86 -23.88
CA ASP A 281 15.47 -16.74 -23.63
C ASP A 281 15.26 -18.19 -24.12
N GLN A 282 14.20 -18.40 -24.91
CA GLN A 282 13.87 -19.68 -25.56
C GLN A 282 14.05 -19.61 -27.08
N GLU A 283 13.86 -20.73 -27.78
CA GLU A 283 13.87 -20.75 -29.25
C GLU A 283 12.55 -20.20 -29.82
N PHE A 284 12.69 -19.35 -30.84
CA PHE A 284 11.60 -18.72 -31.57
C PHE A 284 11.69 -19.07 -33.06
N HIS A 285 10.55 -19.17 -33.73
CA HIS A 285 10.46 -19.36 -35.18
C HIS A 285 9.97 -18.08 -35.86
N LEU A 286 10.36 -17.89 -37.11
CA LEU A 286 9.98 -16.74 -37.94
C LEU A 286 8.58 -16.92 -38.53
N LEU A 287 7.89 -15.80 -38.71
CA LEU A 287 6.62 -15.69 -39.41
C LEU A 287 6.64 -14.53 -40.41
N LEU A 288 6.02 -14.76 -41.56
CA LEU A 288 5.81 -13.77 -42.62
C LEU A 288 4.34 -13.80 -43.03
N ASN A 289 3.66 -12.66 -43.04
CA ASN A 289 2.31 -12.58 -43.57
C ASN A 289 1.93 -11.19 -44.08
N LEU A 290 0.83 -11.16 -44.82
CA LEU A 290 0.06 -9.96 -45.13
C LEU A 290 -1.38 -10.16 -44.65
N ALA A 291 -1.74 -9.56 -43.53
CA ALA A 291 -3.13 -9.53 -43.05
C ALA A 291 -3.94 -8.44 -43.78
N VAL A 292 -5.27 -8.60 -43.78
CA VAL A 292 -6.23 -7.64 -44.32
C VAL A 292 -7.27 -7.32 -43.26
N GLY A 293 -7.37 -6.06 -42.89
CA GLY A 293 -8.23 -5.59 -41.81
C GLY A 293 -7.77 -6.08 -40.43
N GLY A 294 -8.68 -5.99 -39.48
CA GLY A 294 -8.42 -6.25 -38.07
C GLY A 294 -8.51 -5.00 -37.20
N ASP A 295 -8.48 -5.22 -35.88
CA ASP A 295 -8.78 -4.20 -34.88
C ASP A 295 -7.85 -2.97 -34.97
N TRP A 296 -6.61 -3.13 -35.42
CA TRP A 296 -5.70 -2.00 -35.59
C TRP A 296 -5.87 -1.28 -36.93
N PRO A 297 -5.63 -1.89 -38.11
CA PRO A 297 -5.66 -1.17 -39.38
C PRO A 297 -7.05 -0.59 -39.70
N GLU A 298 -8.16 -1.17 -39.22
CA GLU A 298 -9.50 -0.63 -39.47
C GLU A 298 -9.88 0.57 -38.59
N ASN A 299 -9.13 0.84 -37.52
CA ASN A 299 -9.43 1.91 -36.56
C ASN A 299 -8.46 3.10 -36.63
N VAL A 300 -7.53 3.10 -37.58
CA VAL A 300 -6.61 4.22 -37.84
C VAL A 300 -6.67 4.68 -39.31
N ASN A 301 -6.25 5.92 -39.57
CA ASN A 301 -6.30 6.60 -40.88
C ASN A 301 -7.72 6.78 -41.44
N ASN A 302 -8.08 6.12 -42.55
CA ASN A 302 -9.37 6.31 -43.23
C ASN A 302 -10.53 5.47 -42.65
N LEU A 303 -10.24 4.64 -41.65
CA LEU A 303 -11.15 3.66 -41.04
C LEU A 303 -11.65 2.57 -42.02
N GLY A 304 -11.94 1.39 -41.47
CA GLY A 304 -12.38 0.22 -42.25
C GLY A 304 -11.32 -0.27 -43.24
N ILE A 305 -11.78 -0.91 -44.31
CA ILE A 305 -10.94 -1.48 -45.38
C ILE A 305 -11.32 -0.83 -46.72
N ASP A 306 -10.32 -0.36 -47.47
CA ASP A 306 -10.51 0.10 -48.84
C ASP A 306 -10.45 -1.08 -49.81
N ALA A 307 -11.61 -1.57 -50.24
CA ALA A 307 -11.71 -2.69 -51.16
C ALA A 307 -11.02 -2.42 -52.53
N ASP A 308 -10.96 -1.16 -52.97
CA ASP A 308 -10.31 -0.82 -54.24
C ASP A 308 -8.79 -1.00 -54.16
N ALA A 309 -8.20 -0.86 -52.97
CA ALA A 309 -6.78 -1.13 -52.75
C ALA A 309 -6.43 -2.60 -53.04
N PHE A 310 -7.33 -3.54 -52.75
CA PHE A 310 -7.12 -4.97 -52.93
C PHE A 310 -7.65 -5.52 -54.26
N ALA A 311 -8.43 -4.74 -55.04
CA ALA A 311 -9.13 -5.23 -56.23
C ALA A 311 -8.20 -5.88 -57.29
N ASN A 312 -6.93 -5.47 -57.36
CA ASN A 312 -5.93 -6.03 -58.26
C ASN A 312 -4.81 -6.81 -57.54
N GLY A 313 -5.00 -7.14 -56.26
CA GLY A 313 -3.99 -7.72 -55.39
C GLY A 313 -3.08 -6.66 -54.76
N GLN A 314 -2.93 -6.71 -53.43
CA GLN A 314 -1.86 -6.00 -52.71
C GLN A 314 -0.70 -6.95 -52.45
N GLU A 315 0.51 -6.53 -52.79
CA GLU A 315 1.69 -7.37 -52.74
C GLU A 315 2.67 -6.93 -51.65
N TYR A 316 3.11 -7.91 -50.86
CA TYR A 316 4.26 -7.85 -49.99
C TYR A 316 5.39 -8.66 -50.62
N VAL A 317 6.47 -7.98 -51.04
CA VAL A 317 7.53 -8.58 -51.87
C VAL A 317 8.83 -8.66 -51.08
N ILE A 318 9.39 -9.85 -50.95
CA ILE A 318 10.51 -10.16 -50.08
C ILE A 318 11.66 -10.73 -50.90
N ASP A 319 12.81 -10.06 -50.84
CA ASP A 319 14.04 -10.39 -51.57
C ASP A 319 14.82 -11.51 -50.87
N TYR A 320 15.04 -11.40 -49.56
CA TYR A 320 15.65 -12.47 -48.78
C TYR A 320 15.23 -12.40 -47.32
N VAL A 321 15.42 -13.53 -46.63
CA VAL A 321 15.45 -13.63 -45.17
C VAL A 321 16.77 -14.28 -44.76
N ARG A 322 17.50 -13.67 -43.83
CA ARG A 322 18.80 -14.15 -43.34
C ARG A 322 18.85 -14.11 -41.82
N VAL A 323 19.44 -15.16 -41.25
CA VAL A 323 19.69 -15.29 -39.82
C VAL A 323 21.18 -15.50 -39.61
N TYR A 324 21.75 -14.68 -38.72
CA TYR A 324 23.17 -14.72 -38.38
C TYR A 324 23.35 -15.00 -36.89
N GLU A 325 24.39 -15.75 -36.57
CA GLU A 325 24.84 -16.03 -35.21
C GLU A 325 26.11 -15.23 -34.90
N CYS A 326 26.28 -14.80 -33.66
CA CYS A 326 27.46 -14.07 -33.24
C CYS A 326 28.64 -15.02 -33.01
N ALA A 327 29.74 -14.87 -33.75
CA ALA A 327 30.91 -15.72 -33.61
C ALA A 327 31.67 -15.50 -32.29
N SER A 328 31.53 -14.33 -31.68
CA SER A 328 32.19 -13.96 -30.42
C SER A 328 31.60 -14.71 -29.23
N ASP A 329 30.28 -14.80 -29.14
CA ASP A 329 29.56 -15.58 -28.12
C ASP A 329 28.21 -16.08 -28.68
N PRO A 330 28.16 -17.32 -29.23
CA PRO A 330 26.92 -17.92 -29.72
C PRO A 330 25.89 -18.20 -28.61
N ASP A 331 26.32 -18.43 -27.37
CA ASP A 331 25.42 -18.82 -26.28
C ASP A 331 24.60 -17.63 -25.77
N THR A 332 25.19 -16.43 -25.77
CA THR A 332 24.52 -15.19 -25.32
C THR A 332 24.21 -14.21 -26.45
N GLY A 333 24.77 -14.39 -27.65
CA GLY A 333 24.64 -13.47 -28.78
C GLY A 333 25.42 -12.15 -28.63
N ARG A 334 26.28 -12.02 -27.60
CA ARG A 334 27.00 -10.78 -27.27
C ARG A 334 28.34 -10.65 -27.99
N GLY A 335 28.76 -9.41 -28.23
CA GLY A 335 30.06 -9.06 -28.81
C GLY A 335 30.04 -8.82 -30.32
N CYS A 336 28.86 -8.89 -30.97
CA CYS A 336 28.68 -8.60 -32.39
C CYS A 336 27.73 -7.41 -32.63
N GLU A 337 27.27 -6.76 -31.58
CA GLU A 337 26.25 -5.72 -31.63
C GLU A 337 26.64 -4.49 -32.46
N THR A 338 25.70 -4.05 -33.30
CA THR A 338 25.81 -2.79 -34.03
C THR A 338 25.08 -1.69 -33.26
N VAL A 339 25.80 -0.85 -32.53
CA VAL A 339 25.21 0.22 -31.70
C VAL A 339 25.47 1.62 -32.24
N ARG A 340 24.68 2.60 -31.80
CA ARG A 340 24.88 4.03 -32.09
C ARG A 340 24.75 4.88 -30.83
N PRO A 341 25.32 6.10 -30.78
CA PRO A 341 25.05 7.04 -29.69
C PRO A 341 23.53 7.24 -29.50
N GLY A 342 23.09 7.29 -28.23
CA GLY A 342 21.68 7.42 -27.86
C GLY A 342 20.90 6.11 -27.75
N TYR A 343 21.49 4.96 -28.11
CA TYR A 343 20.75 3.68 -28.10
C TYR A 343 20.28 3.20 -26.72
N GLU A 344 20.91 3.68 -25.63
CA GLU A 344 20.55 3.39 -24.24
C GLU A 344 19.80 4.57 -23.57
N SER A 345 19.40 5.58 -24.33
CA SER A 345 18.72 6.77 -23.80
C SER A 345 17.23 6.68 -24.02
N LEU A 346 16.43 6.91 -22.97
CA LEU A 346 14.97 6.98 -23.06
C LEU A 346 14.49 8.11 -23.98
N ASP A 347 15.25 9.22 -24.04
CA ASP A 347 14.97 10.34 -24.94
C ASP A 347 15.25 10.03 -26.42
N ASP A 348 15.81 8.85 -26.73
CA ASP A 348 16.14 8.45 -28.09
C ASP A 348 15.71 7.01 -28.35
N ALA A 349 16.59 6.00 -28.29
CA ALA A 349 16.26 4.66 -28.76
C ALA A 349 15.83 3.67 -27.67
N LEU A 350 16.14 3.90 -26.39
CA LEU A 350 15.73 2.97 -25.34
C LEU A 350 14.22 3.08 -25.13
N VAL A 351 13.55 1.94 -25.24
CA VAL A 351 12.12 1.79 -24.97
C VAL A 351 11.98 1.18 -23.58
N GLU A 352 11.25 1.88 -22.70
CA GLU A 352 10.92 1.37 -21.39
C GLU A 352 9.89 0.24 -21.50
N GLY A 353 10.07 -0.81 -20.70
CA GLY A 353 9.10 -1.90 -20.63
C GLY A 353 8.05 -1.69 -19.54
N GLU A 354 7.16 -2.66 -19.40
CA GLU A 354 6.00 -2.58 -18.50
C GLU A 354 6.11 -3.53 -17.29
N ALA A 355 7.33 -3.94 -16.91
CA ALA A 355 7.51 -4.80 -15.75
C ALA A 355 6.89 -4.20 -14.47
N PRO A 356 6.13 -5.00 -13.69
CA PRO A 356 5.64 -4.56 -12.39
C PRO A 356 6.83 -4.34 -11.47
N ILE A 357 6.83 -3.28 -10.67
CA ILE A 357 7.95 -3.03 -9.76
C ILE A 357 7.77 -3.95 -8.53
N PRO A 358 8.81 -4.67 -8.08
CA PRO A 358 8.73 -5.44 -6.84
C PRO A 358 8.38 -4.55 -5.66
N SER A 359 7.38 -4.96 -4.88
CA SER A 359 7.07 -4.36 -3.57
C SER A 359 8.26 -4.53 -2.64
N PRO A 360 8.72 -3.48 -1.94
CA PRO A 360 9.72 -3.62 -0.90
C PRO A 360 9.24 -4.63 0.16
N PRO A 361 10.16 -5.40 0.78
CA PRO A 361 9.81 -6.28 1.87
C PRO A 361 9.29 -5.44 3.04
N SER A 362 8.06 -5.73 3.45
CA SER A 362 7.49 -5.18 4.68
C SER A 362 8.42 -5.43 5.86
N SER A 363 8.64 -4.41 6.69
CA SER A 363 9.25 -4.64 8.00
C SER A 363 8.33 -5.40 8.96
N GLY A 364 7.01 -5.37 8.68
CA GLY A 364 5.94 -5.86 9.55
C GLY A 364 5.68 -4.97 10.76
N VAL A 365 6.47 -3.90 10.97
CA VAL A 365 6.33 -2.97 12.09
C VAL A 365 5.36 -1.86 11.69
N VAL A 366 4.33 -1.66 12.50
CA VAL A 366 3.40 -0.53 12.37
C VAL A 366 4.17 0.76 12.67
N GLN A 367 4.17 1.71 11.74
CA GLN A 367 4.82 3.02 11.92
C GLN A 367 3.88 4.13 11.50
N ASN A 368 3.57 5.06 12.40
CA ASN A 368 2.80 6.24 12.02
C ASN A 368 3.68 7.25 11.27
N LEU A 369 3.10 7.98 10.34
CA LEU A 369 3.74 9.06 9.60
C LEU A 369 2.91 10.33 9.70
N THR A 370 3.48 11.37 10.27
CA THR A 370 2.97 12.75 10.13
C THR A 370 3.68 13.42 8.97
N ILE A 371 2.91 13.78 7.94
CA ILE A 371 3.40 14.49 6.75
C ILE A 371 3.39 15.99 7.03
N PHE A 372 2.33 16.48 7.65
CA PHE A 372 2.20 17.88 8.03
C PHE A 372 1.23 18.01 9.22
N ASP A 373 1.68 18.70 10.27
CA ASP A 373 0.91 19.05 11.48
C ASP A 373 1.62 20.23 12.14
N ASP A 374 1.19 21.45 11.81
CA ASP A 374 1.83 22.74 12.12
C ASP A 374 3.29 22.93 11.65
N GLU A 375 4.05 21.85 11.45
CA GLU A 375 5.43 21.82 11.02
C GLU A 375 5.58 20.95 9.74
N PRO A 376 6.29 21.44 8.71
CA PRO A 376 6.57 20.65 7.51
C PRO A 376 7.49 19.46 7.80
N ASN A 377 7.12 18.27 7.30
CA ASN A 377 8.04 17.14 7.26
C ASN A 377 9.08 17.34 6.12
N PRO A 378 10.39 17.42 6.42
CA PRO A 378 11.42 17.67 5.40
C PRO A 378 11.54 16.53 4.38
N ASN A 379 11.05 15.33 4.69
CA ASN A 379 11.06 14.19 3.78
C ASN A 379 9.78 14.10 2.92
N TRP A 380 8.73 14.85 3.26
CA TRP A 380 7.46 14.91 2.54
C TRP A 380 7.06 16.37 2.24
N PRO A 381 7.87 17.13 1.48
CA PRO A 381 7.53 18.51 1.15
C PRO A 381 6.23 18.60 0.34
N ALA A 382 5.51 19.72 0.55
CA ALA A 382 4.41 20.11 -0.32
C ALA A 382 4.93 20.36 -1.75
N TRP A 383 4.18 19.88 -2.73
CA TRP A 383 4.62 19.76 -4.12
C TRP A 383 3.50 20.04 -5.11
N ASP A 384 3.91 20.53 -6.29
CA ASP A 384 3.09 20.76 -7.48
C ASP A 384 3.71 19.94 -8.62
N CYS A 385 2.93 19.07 -9.26
CA CYS A 385 3.40 18.15 -10.29
C CYS A 385 4.00 18.81 -11.51
N CYS A 386 3.54 20.01 -11.81
CA CYS A 386 3.50 20.53 -13.16
C CYS A 386 4.05 21.97 -13.23
N GLY A 387 4.47 22.53 -12.09
CA GLY A 387 5.05 23.86 -11.96
C GLY A 387 4.04 24.99 -12.16
N GLY A 388 2.75 24.71 -11.95
CA GLY A 388 1.65 25.67 -12.15
C GLY A 388 1.45 26.64 -10.98
N SER A 389 1.93 26.25 -9.80
CA SER A 389 1.78 26.93 -8.52
C SER A 389 3.00 26.67 -7.61
N THR A 390 3.03 27.30 -6.44
CA THR A 390 4.03 27.04 -5.41
C THR A 390 3.31 26.95 -4.07
N PRO A 391 3.19 25.74 -3.49
CA PRO A 391 2.58 25.58 -2.17
C PRO A 391 3.33 26.39 -1.11
N MET A 392 2.61 26.87 -0.11
CA MET A 392 3.21 27.66 0.98
C MET A 392 2.55 27.39 2.32
N VAL A 393 3.35 27.46 3.38
CA VAL A 393 2.83 27.40 4.76
C VAL A 393 2.38 28.81 5.18
N ILE A 394 1.15 28.91 5.69
CA ILE A 394 0.53 30.15 6.17
C ILE A 394 -0.14 29.92 7.53
N ASP A 395 -0.50 31.00 8.21
CA ASP A 395 -1.18 30.97 9.51
C ASP A 395 -2.70 31.13 9.28
N ASP A 396 -3.49 30.10 9.60
CA ASP A 396 -4.96 30.12 9.67
C ASP A 396 -5.39 30.33 11.13
N PRO A 397 -6.39 31.20 11.40
CA PRO A 397 -6.79 31.55 12.76
C PRO A 397 -7.37 30.40 13.58
N ASP A 398 -7.88 29.34 12.92
CA ASP A 398 -8.55 28.23 13.58
C ASP A 398 -7.61 27.03 13.77
N MET A 399 -6.68 26.82 12.83
CA MET A 399 -5.81 25.63 12.78
C MET A 399 -4.32 25.91 12.98
N GLY A 400 -3.88 27.17 13.08
CA GLY A 400 -2.45 27.46 13.18
C GLY A 400 -1.75 27.40 11.82
N ALA A 401 -0.60 26.75 11.73
CA ALA A 401 0.20 26.72 10.52
C ALA A 401 -0.33 25.66 9.55
N VAL A 402 -0.82 26.07 8.38
CA VAL A 402 -1.43 25.20 7.36
C VAL A 402 -0.71 25.30 6.02
N THR A 403 -0.78 24.24 5.21
CA THR A 403 -0.26 24.26 3.83
C THR A 403 -1.34 24.75 2.86
N GLU A 404 -1.12 25.88 2.20
CA GLU A 404 -2.02 26.43 1.16
C GLU A 404 -1.57 26.00 -0.24
N PHE A 405 -2.54 25.52 -1.01
CA PHE A 405 -2.42 25.11 -2.41
C PHE A 405 -3.30 25.98 -3.33
N TYR A 406 -2.85 26.17 -4.57
CA TYR A 406 -3.55 26.97 -5.57
C TYR A 406 -3.57 26.27 -6.93
N VAL A 407 -4.71 26.35 -7.62
CA VAL A 407 -4.83 25.87 -9.00
C VAL A 407 -5.12 27.05 -9.93
N GLY A 408 -4.12 27.38 -10.75
CA GLY A 408 -4.19 28.48 -11.72
C GLY A 408 -4.81 28.09 -13.06
N ALA A 409 -4.59 28.94 -14.07
CA ALA A 409 -5.04 28.70 -15.44
C ALA A 409 -4.28 27.56 -16.15
N GLN A 410 -3.09 27.20 -15.67
CA GLN A 410 -2.43 25.96 -16.07
C GLN A 410 -2.92 24.85 -15.13
N PRO A 411 -3.54 23.79 -15.66
CA PRO A 411 -3.94 22.65 -14.85
C PRO A 411 -2.74 22.08 -14.10
N THR A 412 -2.92 21.80 -12.82
CA THR A 412 -1.91 21.17 -11.99
C THR A 412 -2.56 20.24 -10.97
N VAL A 413 -1.76 19.37 -10.39
CA VAL A 413 -2.08 18.49 -9.28
C VAL A 413 -1.11 18.81 -8.15
N ASN A 414 -1.63 19.02 -6.95
CA ASN A 414 -0.82 19.34 -5.79
C ASN A 414 -0.97 18.30 -4.68
N GLY A 415 -0.01 18.29 -3.77
CA GLY A 415 -0.05 17.44 -2.58
C GLY A 415 1.32 17.36 -1.92
N PHE A 416 1.69 16.17 -1.44
CA PHE A 416 2.94 15.90 -0.74
C PHE A 416 3.67 14.72 -1.38
N ILE A 417 5.01 14.78 -1.42
CA ILE A 417 5.84 13.81 -2.15
C ILE A 417 7.10 13.46 -1.36
N SER A 418 7.50 12.19 -1.38
CA SER A 418 8.74 11.72 -0.73
C SER A 418 9.81 11.20 -1.68
N ARG A 419 9.67 11.48 -2.98
CA ARG A 419 10.67 11.11 -3.98
C ARG A 419 11.85 12.09 -3.94
N GLY A 420 13.06 11.55 -3.86
CA GLY A 420 14.28 12.35 -3.64
C GLY A 420 14.57 13.42 -4.68
N GLU A 421 14.04 13.30 -5.90
CA GLU A 421 14.20 14.31 -6.96
C GLU A 421 13.41 15.61 -6.72
N PHE A 422 12.38 15.57 -5.87
CA PHE A 422 11.53 16.72 -5.55
C PHE A 422 11.79 17.30 -4.15
N ILE A 423 12.66 16.66 -3.37
CA ILE A 423 13.04 17.13 -2.03
C ILE A 423 14.10 18.23 -2.17
N THR A 424 13.74 19.44 -1.74
CA THR A 424 14.63 20.61 -1.79
C THR A 424 15.20 21.01 -0.43
N ASP A 425 14.70 20.43 0.66
CA ASP A 425 15.24 20.62 2.00
C ASP A 425 16.59 19.89 2.15
N GLU A 426 17.59 20.56 2.72
CA GLU A 426 18.94 20.00 2.91
C GLU A 426 18.96 18.81 3.90
N ASN A 427 17.96 18.72 4.79
CA ASN A 427 17.81 17.64 5.75
C ASN A 427 16.87 16.53 5.25
N GLY A 428 16.15 16.78 4.15
CA GLY A 428 15.19 15.85 3.58
C GLY A 428 15.87 14.70 2.83
N GLN A 429 15.28 13.51 2.92
CA GLN A 429 15.70 12.33 2.20
C GLN A 429 14.48 11.58 1.66
N ALA A 430 14.69 10.80 0.59
CA ALA A 430 13.61 10.00 0.05
C ALA A 430 13.10 9.00 1.09
N SER A 431 11.79 9.02 1.37
CA SER A 431 11.17 8.21 2.41
C SER A 431 9.79 7.69 1.98
N PRO A 432 9.73 6.76 1.01
CA PRO A 432 8.49 6.05 0.72
C PRO A 432 8.00 5.34 2.00
N PHE A 433 6.70 5.42 2.26
CA PHE A 433 6.06 4.90 3.46
C PHE A 433 5.60 3.46 3.27
N ASP A 434 5.95 2.58 4.21
CA ASP A 434 5.51 1.19 4.25
C ASP A 434 4.28 1.04 5.15
N GLY A 435 3.09 1.09 4.56
CA GLY A 435 1.81 0.89 5.25
C GLY A 435 1.39 -0.58 5.37
N SER A 436 2.20 -1.53 4.92
CA SER A 436 1.79 -2.95 4.88
C SER A 436 1.59 -3.57 6.27
N GLY A 437 2.34 -3.12 7.28
CA GLY A 437 2.17 -3.55 8.67
C GLY A 437 0.86 -3.09 9.30
N MET A 438 0.19 -2.11 8.69
CA MET A 438 -1.07 -1.53 9.14
C MET A 438 -2.17 -1.63 8.07
N LEU A 439 -2.12 -2.62 7.18
CA LEU A 439 -3.09 -2.73 6.07
C LEU A 439 -4.55 -2.77 6.56
N GLU A 440 -4.82 -3.52 7.62
CA GLU A 440 -6.19 -3.74 8.13
C GLU A 440 -6.71 -2.59 9.01
N SER A 441 -5.81 -1.88 9.71
CA SER A 441 -6.16 -0.87 10.72
C SER A 441 -5.77 0.56 10.34
N GLY A 442 -4.89 0.71 9.35
CA GLY A 442 -4.29 1.97 8.98
C GLY A 442 -5.19 2.83 8.10
N VAL A 443 -5.05 4.14 8.26
CA VAL A 443 -5.78 5.15 7.52
C VAL A 443 -4.82 6.24 7.02
N ILE A 444 -5.17 6.87 5.91
CA ILE A 444 -4.67 8.17 5.52
C ILE A 444 -5.72 9.19 5.91
N SER A 445 -5.35 10.17 6.72
CA SER A 445 -6.24 11.24 7.17
C SER A 445 -5.64 12.62 6.90
N PHE A 446 -6.51 13.59 6.66
CA PHE A 446 -6.14 15.00 6.57
C PHE A 446 -7.35 15.90 6.78
N ASP A 447 -7.09 17.11 7.26
CA ASP A 447 -8.06 18.19 7.28
C ASP A 447 -7.88 19.07 6.04
N MET A 448 -8.99 19.50 5.45
CA MET A 448 -8.98 20.39 4.30
C MET A 448 -10.06 21.47 4.41
N LYS A 449 -9.70 22.71 4.05
CA LYS A 449 -10.62 23.84 3.88
C LYS A 449 -10.52 24.41 2.47
N ILE A 450 -11.64 24.43 1.76
CA ILE A 450 -11.72 25.10 0.45
C ILE A 450 -11.94 26.59 0.69
N VAL A 451 -10.89 27.39 0.53
CA VAL A 451 -10.94 28.85 0.65
C VAL A 451 -11.66 29.48 -0.53
N SER A 452 -11.40 28.96 -1.74
CA SER A 452 -12.03 29.39 -2.98
C SER A 452 -12.34 28.16 -3.83
N ALA A 453 -13.60 27.99 -4.23
CA ALA A 453 -14.00 26.91 -5.12
C ALA A 453 -13.44 27.08 -6.54
N PRO A 454 -13.31 25.98 -7.31
CA PRO A 454 -13.01 26.07 -8.74
C PRO A 454 -14.04 26.94 -9.49
N SER A 455 -13.58 27.64 -10.52
CA SER A 455 -14.44 28.45 -11.38
C SER A 455 -15.48 27.61 -12.14
N ASN A 456 -15.20 26.32 -12.35
CA ASN A 456 -16.16 25.34 -12.82
C ASN A 456 -16.92 24.72 -11.62
N PRO A 457 -18.24 24.99 -11.46
CA PRO A 457 -19.01 24.48 -10.32
C PRO A 457 -19.25 22.96 -10.37
N ASP A 458 -19.06 22.31 -11.51
CA ASP A 458 -19.22 20.86 -11.68
C ASP A 458 -17.90 20.11 -11.43
N SER A 459 -16.85 20.81 -10.98
CA SER A 459 -15.55 20.20 -10.70
C SER A 459 -15.63 19.25 -9.51
N VAL A 460 -15.30 17.99 -9.74
CA VAL A 460 -15.18 16.96 -8.69
C VAL A 460 -13.81 17.07 -8.02
N TRP A 461 -13.74 16.89 -6.70
CA TRP A 461 -12.48 16.81 -5.98
C TRP A 461 -11.99 15.38 -5.93
N MET A 462 -10.71 15.18 -6.25
CA MET A 462 -10.06 13.90 -6.34
C MET A 462 -9.00 13.78 -5.24
N PHE A 463 -8.88 12.57 -4.70
CA PHE A 463 -7.76 12.12 -3.90
C PHE A 463 -7.02 11.03 -4.69
N LYS A 464 -5.73 11.24 -4.91
CA LYS A 464 -4.86 10.29 -5.60
C LYS A 464 -3.69 9.92 -4.71
N VAL A 465 -3.42 8.63 -4.61
CA VAL A 465 -2.28 8.09 -3.88
C VAL A 465 -1.41 7.32 -4.87
N GLU A 466 -0.11 7.57 -4.83
CA GLU A 466 0.87 6.81 -5.63
C GLU A 466 1.83 6.07 -4.71
N SER A 467 2.30 4.95 -5.20
CA SER A 467 3.30 4.13 -4.55
C SER A 467 4.39 3.72 -5.52
N ASN A 468 5.61 3.73 -5.01
CA ASN A 468 6.81 3.25 -5.70
C ASN A 468 6.97 3.83 -7.12
N ASN A 469 7.16 5.14 -7.19
CA ASN A 469 7.29 5.93 -8.42
C ASN A 469 6.13 5.71 -9.40
N ALA A 470 4.90 5.78 -8.89
CA ALA A 470 3.66 5.62 -9.65
C ALA A 470 3.48 4.25 -10.32
N SER A 471 4.21 3.22 -9.88
CA SER A 471 4.02 1.85 -10.39
C SER A 471 2.68 1.25 -9.96
N SER A 472 2.14 1.72 -8.85
CA SER A 472 0.72 1.61 -8.53
C SER A 472 0.19 2.97 -8.11
N ALA A 473 -1.06 3.22 -8.46
CA ALA A 473 -1.76 4.43 -8.08
C ALA A 473 -3.25 4.14 -7.99
N VAL A 474 -3.91 4.85 -7.07
CA VAL A 474 -5.36 4.88 -6.98
C VAL A 474 -5.80 6.33 -7.06
N GLU A 475 -6.83 6.59 -7.85
CA GLU A 475 -7.48 7.90 -7.97
C GLU A 475 -8.97 7.71 -7.67
N ILE A 476 -9.45 8.39 -6.63
CA ILE A 476 -10.83 8.28 -6.12
C ILE A 476 -11.40 9.65 -5.83
N GLU A 477 -12.72 9.77 -5.89
CA GLU A 477 -13.39 11.01 -5.50
C GLU A 477 -13.20 11.25 -4.00
N LEU A 478 -13.00 12.51 -3.60
CA LEU A 478 -12.81 12.88 -2.20
C LEU A 478 -14.03 12.48 -1.35
N ALA A 479 -15.23 12.49 -1.95
CA ALA A 479 -16.49 12.06 -1.34
C ALA A 479 -16.58 10.54 -1.06
N ALA A 480 -15.65 9.74 -1.59
CA ALA A 480 -15.57 8.31 -1.33
C ALA A 480 -14.78 7.96 -0.05
N ASN A 481 -14.42 8.97 0.76
CA ASN A 481 -13.83 8.76 2.07
C ASN A 481 -14.75 7.94 2.98
N ARG A 482 -14.18 7.33 4.03
CA ARG A 482 -14.84 6.45 5.00
C ARG A 482 -16.14 7.06 5.54
N ASP A 483 -16.13 8.38 5.77
CA ASP A 483 -17.18 9.11 6.48
C ASP A 483 -18.18 9.78 5.50
N GLY A 484 -17.98 9.60 4.19
CA GLY A 484 -18.87 10.14 3.14
C GLY A 484 -18.90 11.67 3.07
N VAL A 485 -17.89 12.33 3.65
CA VAL A 485 -17.81 13.80 3.74
C VAL A 485 -17.62 14.39 2.34
N VAL A 486 -18.47 15.35 1.97
CA VAL A 486 -18.41 16.04 0.67
C VAL A 486 -17.77 17.42 0.84
N PRO A 487 -16.82 17.83 -0.03
CA PRO A 487 -16.16 19.12 0.08
C PRO A 487 -17.08 20.34 0.05
N GLN A 488 -16.90 21.23 1.03
CA GLN A 488 -17.63 22.49 1.20
C GLN A 488 -16.68 23.69 1.24
N THR A 489 -17.14 24.83 0.69
CA THR A 489 -16.35 26.06 0.67
C THR A 489 -16.48 26.82 1.98
N GLY A 490 -15.34 27.14 2.59
CA GLY A 490 -15.24 27.97 3.80
C GLY A 490 -15.22 27.19 5.12
N GLU A 491 -15.36 25.87 5.09
CA GLU A 491 -15.39 25.01 6.28
C GLU A 491 -14.18 24.07 6.30
N TRP A 492 -13.63 23.84 7.50
CA TRP A 492 -12.65 22.77 7.74
C TRP A 492 -13.40 21.44 7.80
N GLN A 493 -12.91 20.44 7.07
CA GLN A 493 -13.48 19.11 7.03
C GLN A 493 -12.37 18.06 7.06
N THR A 494 -12.59 16.99 7.82
CA THR A 494 -11.69 15.84 7.90
C THR A 494 -12.06 14.80 6.85
N TYR A 495 -11.04 14.23 6.23
CA TYR A 495 -11.19 13.16 5.24
C TYR A 495 -10.34 11.96 5.65
N VAL A 496 -10.94 10.77 5.65
CA VAL A 496 -10.29 9.53 6.09
C VAL A 496 -10.43 8.45 5.03
N PHE A 497 -9.31 7.87 4.59
CA PHE A 497 -9.27 6.75 3.64
C PHE A 497 -8.55 5.57 4.28
N THR A 498 -9.21 4.40 4.32
CA THR A 498 -8.58 3.19 4.87
C THR A 498 -7.54 2.63 3.91
N LEU A 499 -6.39 2.18 4.42
CA LEU A 499 -5.35 1.55 3.60
C LEU A 499 -5.88 0.30 2.90
N GLN A 500 -6.75 -0.48 3.57
CA GLN A 500 -7.44 -1.61 2.95
C GLN A 500 -8.25 -1.19 1.71
N SER A 501 -9.04 -0.12 1.79
CA SER A 501 -9.84 0.32 0.63
C SER A 501 -8.99 0.79 -0.54
N LEU A 502 -7.84 1.41 -0.27
CA LEU A 502 -6.90 1.84 -1.30
C LEU A 502 -6.19 0.62 -1.93
N ALA A 503 -5.83 -0.37 -1.12
CA ALA A 503 -5.25 -1.62 -1.59
C ALA A 503 -6.22 -2.43 -2.46
N ASP A 504 -7.49 -2.53 -2.04
CA ASP A 504 -8.56 -3.18 -2.81
C ASP A 504 -8.80 -2.48 -4.15
N ALA A 505 -8.57 -1.16 -4.20
CA ALA A 505 -8.62 -0.36 -5.42
C ALA A 505 -7.34 -0.45 -6.29
N GLY A 506 -6.34 -1.23 -5.86
CA GLY A 506 -5.14 -1.55 -6.64
C GLY A 506 -3.87 -0.80 -6.23
N LEU A 507 -3.86 -0.09 -5.11
CA LEU A 507 -2.66 0.55 -4.57
C LEU A 507 -1.74 -0.48 -3.88
N ASP A 508 -0.44 -0.43 -4.16
CA ASP A 508 0.56 -1.11 -3.34
C ASP A 508 0.88 -0.27 -2.10
N VAL A 509 0.40 -0.66 -0.92
CA VAL A 509 0.60 0.11 0.32
C VAL A 509 2.01 -0.01 0.91
N SER A 510 2.89 -0.84 0.35
CA SER A 510 4.23 -1.08 0.92
C SER A 510 5.26 0.03 0.64
N ALA A 511 4.92 1.01 -0.20
CA ALA A 511 5.84 2.04 -0.66
C ALA A 511 5.15 3.34 -1.11
N ILE A 512 4.13 3.78 -0.36
CA ILE A 512 3.37 5.02 -0.64
C ILE A 512 4.34 6.20 -0.67
N ASP A 513 4.41 6.93 -1.78
CA ASP A 513 5.40 7.98 -1.98
C ASP A 513 4.83 9.33 -2.42
N VAL A 514 3.53 9.39 -2.72
CA VAL A 514 2.82 10.64 -3.03
C VAL A 514 1.38 10.59 -2.54
N LEU A 515 0.92 11.68 -1.90
CA LEU A 515 -0.49 11.99 -1.65
C LEU A 515 -0.88 13.23 -2.43
N MET A 516 -1.94 13.19 -3.22
CA MET A 516 -2.41 14.31 -4.05
C MET A 516 -3.89 14.58 -3.83
N ILE A 517 -4.23 15.85 -3.64
CA ILE A 517 -5.60 16.33 -3.50
C ILE A 517 -5.77 17.45 -4.52
N PHE A 518 -6.75 17.32 -5.42
CA PHE A 518 -6.93 18.28 -6.51
C PHE A 518 -8.35 18.23 -7.09
N PRO A 519 -8.87 19.34 -7.63
CA PRO A 519 -10.04 19.28 -8.49
C PRO A 519 -9.70 18.53 -9.79
N ALA A 520 -10.68 17.82 -10.37
CA ALA A 520 -10.52 17.02 -11.57
C ALA A 520 -9.74 17.75 -12.68
N TRP A 521 -8.95 16.99 -13.44
CA TRP A 521 -7.97 17.56 -14.36
C TRP A 521 -8.60 18.57 -15.33
N GLY A 522 -8.05 19.79 -15.34
CA GLY A 522 -8.51 20.87 -16.22
C GLY A 522 -9.77 21.61 -15.75
N THR A 523 -10.39 21.24 -14.63
CA THR A 523 -11.58 21.94 -14.09
C THR A 523 -11.29 22.79 -12.85
N GLY A 524 -10.07 22.72 -12.31
CA GLY A 524 -9.70 23.34 -11.04
C GLY A 524 -9.36 24.83 -11.05
N GLU A 525 -9.33 25.52 -12.20
CA GLU A 525 -8.88 26.93 -12.27
C GLU A 525 -9.63 27.82 -11.25
N GLY A 526 -8.88 28.51 -10.39
CA GLY A 526 -9.39 29.40 -9.36
C GLY A 526 -9.57 28.76 -7.98
N ALA A 527 -9.30 27.46 -7.85
CA ALA A 527 -9.34 26.78 -6.55
C ALA A 527 -8.19 27.23 -5.64
N VAL A 528 -8.52 27.54 -4.39
CA VAL A 528 -7.57 27.75 -3.28
C VAL A 528 -8.05 26.88 -2.14
N TYR A 529 -7.16 26.07 -1.57
CA TYR A 529 -7.48 25.19 -0.46
C TYR A 529 -6.29 25.06 0.47
N GLN A 530 -6.59 24.84 1.73
CA GLN A 530 -5.63 24.70 2.81
C GLN A 530 -5.73 23.29 3.37
N MET A 531 -4.61 22.75 3.81
CA MET A 531 -4.51 21.42 4.40
C MET A 531 -3.70 21.44 5.68
N ASP A 532 -4.13 20.62 6.63
CA ASP A 532 -3.46 20.38 7.90
C ASP A 532 -3.70 18.93 8.37
N ASN A 533 -3.05 18.50 9.46
CA ASN A 533 -3.20 17.17 10.05
C ASN A 533 -3.05 16.02 9.04
N VAL A 534 -2.13 16.15 8.09
CA VAL A 534 -1.90 15.16 7.04
C VAL A 534 -1.07 14.02 7.61
N LYS A 535 -1.72 12.87 7.82
CA LYS A 535 -1.16 11.73 8.55
C LYS A 535 -1.47 10.40 7.86
N ILE A 536 -0.57 9.43 8.02
CA ILE A 536 -0.83 8.00 7.78
C ILE A 536 -0.63 7.29 9.12
N THR A 537 -1.72 6.79 9.71
CA THR A 537 -1.71 6.29 11.10
C THR A 537 -2.50 5.00 11.23
N ALA A 538 -2.21 4.25 12.29
CA ALA A 538 -3.06 3.16 12.77
C ALA A 538 -3.33 3.36 14.27
N PRO A 539 -4.53 2.98 14.77
CA PRO A 539 -4.78 2.94 16.21
C PRO A 539 -3.85 1.93 16.87
N THR A 540 -3.17 2.34 17.94
CA THR A 540 -2.23 1.49 18.70
C THR A 540 -2.93 0.86 19.90
N PRO A 541 -2.64 -0.41 20.24
CA PRO A 541 -3.16 -1.01 21.46
C PRO A 541 -2.63 -0.30 22.72
N GLU A 542 -3.54 -0.06 23.67
CA GLU A 542 -3.26 0.49 25.00
C GLU A 542 -4.10 -0.28 26.04
N VAL A 543 -3.57 -0.42 27.26
CA VAL A 543 -4.32 -0.86 28.43
C VAL A 543 -3.94 0.00 29.62
N VAL A 544 -4.94 0.56 30.30
CA VAL A 544 -4.79 1.29 31.55
C VAL A 544 -5.24 0.40 32.69
N PHE A 545 -4.36 0.08 33.63
CA PHE A 545 -4.67 -0.75 34.79
C PHE A 545 -5.29 0.07 35.92
N PHE A 546 -4.82 1.30 36.07
CA PHE A 546 -5.27 2.23 37.10
C PHE A 546 -4.95 3.67 36.68
N ASP A 547 -5.98 4.52 36.65
CA ASP A 547 -5.89 5.96 36.39
C ASP A 547 -7.09 6.62 37.07
N ASP A 548 -6.85 7.21 38.25
CA ASP A 548 -7.90 7.75 39.13
C ASP A 548 -9.06 6.78 39.46
N GLY A 549 -8.85 5.48 39.23
CA GLY A 549 -9.83 4.42 39.42
C GLY A 549 -9.33 3.08 38.89
N GLU A 550 -9.78 2.01 39.53
CA GLU A 550 -9.46 0.64 39.14
C GLU A 550 -10.08 0.25 37.79
N ASN A 551 -9.29 -0.34 36.89
CA ASN A 551 -9.83 -1.01 35.71
C ASN A 551 -10.54 -2.32 36.12
N PRO A 552 -11.85 -2.48 35.84
CA PRO A 552 -12.62 -3.66 36.26
C PRO A 552 -12.15 -4.96 35.59
N ASN A 553 -11.52 -4.88 34.42
CA ASN A 553 -10.91 -6.02 33.75
C ASN A 553 -9.51 -6.32 34.29
N TRP A 554 -8.84 -5.38 34.96
CA TRP A 554 -7.50 -5.50 35.53
C TRP A 554 -7.48 -5.15 37.02
N VAL A 555 -8.15 -5.99 37.82
CA VAL A 555 -8.33 -5.74 39.25
C VAL A 555 -7.03 -5.79 40.05
N MET A 556 -6.96 -4.97 41.09
CA MET A 556 -5.94 -5.00 42.13
C MET A 556 -5.98 -6.32 42.89
N TRP A 557 -4.83 -6.92 43.08
CA TRP A 557 -4.72 -8.30 43.55
C TRP A 557 -3.54 -8.54 44.47
N ASP A 558 -3.79 -9.39 45.48
CA ASP A 558 -2.81 -9.98 46.39
C ASP A 558 -2.64 -11.47 46.03
N CYS A 559 -1.41 -11.86 45.65
CA CYS A 559 -1.12 -13.23 45.17
C CYS A 559 -1.52 -14.35 46.12
N CYS A 560 -1.39 -14.05 47.41
CA CYS A 560 -1.16 -15.05 48.42
C CYS A 560 -2.17 -14.92 49.55
N GLY A 561 -2.94 -13.83 49.54
CA GLY A 561 -3.96 -13.49 50.51
C GLY A 561 -3.33 -13.03 51.82
N GLY A 562 -3.70 -11.84 52.27
CA GLY A 562 -3.20 -11.30 53.53
C GLY A 562 -3.63 -9.86 53.78
N SER A 563 -3.75 -9.08 52.70
CA SER A 563 -4.28 -7.71 52.71
C SER A 563 -5.15 -7.51 51.48
N MET A 564 -6.17 -6.67 51.60
CA MET A 564 -6.96 -6.23 50.45
C MET A 564 -6.38 -4.89 49.99
N PRO A 565 -5.90 -4.77 48.74
CA PRO A 565 -5.61 -3.46 48.15
C PRO A 565 -6.85 -2.55 48.24
N THR A 566 -6.63 -1.24 48.36
CA THR A 566 -7.71 -0.25 48.46
C THR A 566 -7.43 0.94 47.56
N GLU A 567 -8.49 1.55 47.03
CA GLU A 567 -8.42 2.89 46.46
C GLU A 567 -8.36 3.90 47.61
N GLU A 568 -7.41 4.83 47.54
CA GLU A 568 -7.24 5.87 48.55
C GLU A 568 -7.07 7.22 47.86
N LEU A 569 -7.63 8.27 48.44
CA LEU A 569 -7.34 9.63 47.99
C LEU A 569 -5.93 10.06 48.47
N ASP A 570 -5.09 10.59 47.58
CA ASP A 570 -3.75 11.13 47.93
C ASP A 570 -3.75 12.66 48.03
N ASP A 571 -3.42 13.38 46.97
CA ASP A 571 -3.40 14.83 46.89
C ASP A 571 -4.13 15.34 45.63
N ASP A 572 -4.33 16.67 45.54
CA ASP A 572 -5.10 17.30 44.44
C ASP A 572 -4.50 17.03 43.04
N GLU A 573 -3.26 16.54 42.94
CA GLU A 573 -2.58 16.25 41.67
C GLU A 573 -2.75 14.79 41.21
N HIS A 574 -2.90 13.83 42.14
CA HIS A 574 -2.96 12.38 41.84
C HIS A 574 -4.30 11.71 42.23
N GLY A 575 -5.29 12.48 42.68
CA GLY A 575 -6.65 12.00 42.94
C GLY A 575 -6.73 10.67 43.71
N LEU A 576 -7.41 9.69 43.12
CA LEU A 576 -7.56 8.34 43.67
C LEU A 576 -6.37 7.48 43.24
N VAL A 577 -5.80 6.72 44.17
CA VAL A 577 -4.63 5.87 43.89
C VAL A 577 -4.78 4.45 44.45
N ALA A 578 -4.13 3.49 43.80
CA ALA A 578 -4.09 2.10 44.26
C ALA A 578 -3.12 1.94 45.43
N GLN A 579 -3.62 1.69 46.64
CA GLN A 579 -2.81 1.46 47.83
C GLN A 579 -2.61 -0.03 48.12
N PHE A 580 -1.35 -0.43 48.20
CA PHE A 580 -0.90 -1.77 48.54
C PHE A 580 -0.20 -1.76 49.91
N SER A 581 -0.50 -2.76 50.74
CA SER A 581 0.05 -2.88 52.10
C SER A 581 0.57 -4.30 52.35
N ILE A 582 1.83 -4.43 52.76
CA ILE A 582 2.46 -5.73 53.02
C ILE A 582 2.60 -5.96 54.52
N GLY A 583 1.85 -6.94 55.03
CA GLY A 583 1.88 -7.35 56.43
C GLY A 583 3.04 -8.30 56.77
N ALA A 584 2.90 -9.00 57.90
CA ALA A 584 3.90 -9.96 58.38
C ALA A 584 3.99 -11.24 57.52
N SER A 585 2.94 -11.55 56.77
CA SER A 585 2.95 -12.64 55.79
C SER A 585 3.49 -12.10 54.46
N PRO A 586 4.57 -12.66 53.91
CA PRO A 586 5.08 -12.25 52.61
C PRO A 586 4.03 -12.46 51.51
N THR A 587 3.89 -11.45 50.64
CA THR A 587 3.02 -11.49 49.46
C THR A 587 3.62 -10.64 48.34
N VAL A 588 3.07 -10.76 47.13
CA VAL A 588 3.31 -9.89 45.98
C VAL A 588 1.96 -9.37 45.48
N MET A 589 1.93 -8.10 45.06
CA MET A 589 0.69 -7.41 44.71
C MET A 589 0.84 -6.66 43.39
N GLY A 590 -0.30 -6.39 42.74
CA GLY A 590 -0.39 -5.61 41.52
C GLY A 590 -1.76 -5.79 40.87
N PHE A 591 -1.79 -5.93 39.54
CA PHE A 591 -3.01 -5.97 38.71
C PHE A 591 -3.10 -7.29 37.94
N ILE A 592 -4.31 -7.84 37.80
CA ILE A 592 -4.55 -9.13 37.15
C ILE A 592 -5.84 -9.12 36.34
N THR A 593 -5.80 -9.69 35.12
CA THR A 593 -7.01 -9.88 34.30
C THR A 593 -7.60 -11.29 34.37
N ARG A 594 -6.91 -12.25 34.99
CA ARG A 594 -7.41 -13.64 35.09
C ARG A 594 -8.76 -13.68 35.84
N GLY A 595 -9.79 -14.24 35.22
CA GLY A 595 -11.15 -14.30 35.74
C GLY A 595 -11.31 -15.14 37.00
N ALA A 596 -10.41 -16.12 37.21
CA ALA A 596 -10.33 -16.86 38.48
C ALA A 596 -10.00 -15.96 39.69
N ASN A 597 -9.47 -14.77 39.44
CA ASN A 597 -9.04 -13.78 40.42
C ASN A 597 -9.92 -12.53 40.46
N GLY A 598 -10.98 -12.47 39.65
CA GLY A 598 -11.91 -11.34 39.59
C GLY A 598 -11.70 -10.37 38.42
N GLY A 599 -10.69 -10.58 37.56
CA GLY A 599 -10.48 -9.80 36.34
C GLY A 599 -11.34 -10.24 35.16
N GLY A 600 -11.15 -9.61 34.00
CA GLY A 600 -12.01 -9.74 32.80
C GLY A 600 -11.77 -10.96 31.90
N ASP A 601 -10.75 -11.78 32.16
CA ASP A 601 -10.21 -12.81 31.26
C ASP A 601 -9.79 -12.24 29.88
N THR A 602 -9.17 -11.05 29.90
CA THR A 602 -8.72 -10.31 28.71
C THR A 602 -7.20 -10.06 28.72
N PRO A 603 -6.36 -11.08 28.40
CA PRO A 603 -4.93 -10.86 28.23
C PRO A 603 -4.64 -9.79 27.18
N PHE A 604 -3.66 -8.93 27.46
CA PHE A 604 -3.27 -7.83 26.58
C PHE A 604 -2.24 -8.29 25.55
N ASP A 605 -2.52 -8.04 24.27
CA ASP A 605 -1.60 -8.31 23.15
C ASP A 605 -0.87 -7.02 22.76
N ALA A 606 0.39 -6.91 23.17
CA ALA A 606 1.26 -5.77 22.87
C ALA A 606 2.18 -6.01 21.67
N SER A 607 1.94 -7.04 20.85
CA SER A 607 2.85 -7.46 19.78
C SER A 607 3.08 -6.36 18.74
N SER A 608 2.04 -5.59 18.41
CA SER A 608 2.13 -4.51 17.41
C SER A 608 2.87 -3.26 17.91
N ILE A 609 3.09 -3.14 19.23
CA ILE A 609 3.83 -2.04 19.87
C ILE A 609 5.12 -2.53 20.53
N LEU A 610 5.65 -3.72 20.15
CA LEU A 610 6.83 -4.30 20.80
C LEU A 610 8.05 -3.37 20.78
N GLU A 611 8.29 -2.66 19.67
CA GLU A 611 9.45 -1.79 19.51
C GLU A 611 9.26 -0.40 20.15
N THR A 612 8.06 0.15 20.07
CA THR A 612 7.72 1.53 20.46
C THR A 612 7.09 1.64 21.84
N GLY A 613 6.36 0.61 22.27
CA GLY A 613 5.55 0.60 23.47
C GLY A 613 6.31 0.43 24.78
N VAL A 614 5.65 0.90 25.84
CA VAL A 614 6.18 0.93 27.20
C VAL A 614 5.15 0.43 28.21
N PHE A 615 5.64 -0.20 29.28
CA PHE A 615 4.92 -0.32 30.55
C PHE A 615 5.34 0.85 31.44
N GLU A 616 4.38 1.66 31.88
CA GLU A 616 4.61 2.83 32.72
C GLU A 616 3.69 2.82 33.93
N PHE A 617 4.19 3.31 35.07
CA PHE A 617 3.40 3.59 36.26
C PHE A 617 4.09 4.63 37.13
N GLU A 618 3.32 5.27 37.98
CA GLU A 618 3.82 6.13 39.05
C GLU A 618 3.69 5.43 40.38
N MET A 619 4.64 5.67 41.28
CA MET A 619 4.64 5.02 42.58
C MET A 619 5.18 5.94 43.69
N LYS A 620 4.53 5.87 44.85
CA LYS A 620 4.95 6.51 46.10
C LYS A 620 5.02 5.51 47.24
N VAL A 621 6.19 5.39 47.86
CA VAL A 621 6.33 4.59 49.09
C VAL A 621 5.88 5.44 50.27
N VAL A 622 4.73 5.10 50.87
CA VAL A 622 4.19 5.79 52.05
C VAL A 622 4.96 5.38 53.30
N ASP A 623 5.05 4.08 53.54
CA ASP A 623 5.83 3.49 54.63
C ASP A 623 6.87 2.54 54.04
N ALA A 624 8.14 2.75 54.38
CA ALA A 624 9.23 1.89 53.93
C ALA A 624 9.14 0.49 54.57
N PRO A 625 9.57 -0.57 53.86
CA PRO A 625 9.70 -1.89 54.46
C PRO A 625 10.59 -1.87 55.72
N SER A 626 10.26 -2.70 56.70
CA SER A 626 11.07 -2.84 57.92
C SER A 626 12.51 -3.32 57.64
N SER A 627 12.73 -3.99 56.51
CA SER A 627 14.05 -4.33 55.98
C SER A 627 14.63 -3.16 55.19
N LEU A 628 15.74 -2.59 55.70
CA LEU A 628 16.44 -1.47 55.04
C LEU A 628 17.13 -1.85 53.71
N ASP A 629 17.28 -3.15 53.43
CA ASP A 629 17.90 -3.67 52.21
C ASP A 629 16.85 -4.23 51.22
N ALA A 630 15.56 -3.93 51.41
CA ALA A 630 14.50 -4.40 50.52
C ALA A 630 14.64 -3.80 49.11
N SER A 631 14.95 -4.63 48.12
CA SER A 631 14.93 -4.23 46.71
C SER A 631 13.51 -4.28 46.17
N TRP A 632 13.10 -3.26 45.42
CA TRP A 632 11.81 -3.24 44.74
C TRP A 632 11.90 -3.85 43.35
N LEU A 633 10.90 -4.64 42.99
CA LEU A 633 10.84 -5.42 41.76
C LEU A 633 9.53 -5.13 41.03
N ILE A 634 9.58 -5.23 39.71
CA ILE A 634 8.42 -5.48 38.87
C ILE A 634 8.43 -6.94 38.43
N LYS A 635 7.25 -7.51 38.22
CA LYS A 635 7.10 -8.80 37.55
C LYS A 635 5.89 -8.78 36.64
N LEU A 636 6.08 -9.20 35.39
CA LEU A 636 5.02 -9.38 34.41
C LEU A 636 4.91 -10.86 34.06
N GLU A 637 3.68 -11.35 33.88
CA GLU A 637 3.39 -12.71 33.44
C GLU A 637 2.47 -12.68 32.20
N SER A 638 2.63 -13.70 31.36
CA SER A 638 1.78 -13.91 30.18
C SER A 638 1.29 -15.34 30.09
N ASP A 639 0.09 -15.52 29.53
CA ASP A 639 -0.60 -16.80 29.33
C ASP A 639 -0.52 -17.72 30.54
N ASN A 640 -1.15 -17.32 31.65
CA ASN A 640 -1.18 -18.10 32.89
C ASN A 640 0.22 -18.48 33.42
N ALA A 641 1.17 -17.53 33.33
CA ALA A 641 2.57 -17.69 33.70
C ALA A 641 3.35 -18.70 32.83
N ALA A 642 2.94 -18.92 31.58
CA ALA A 642 3.73 -19.65 30.59
C ALA A 642 5.06 -18.94 30.30
N SER A 643 5.05 -17.60 30.31
CA SER A 643 6.24 -16.76 30.35
C SER A 643 6.13 -15.72 31.47
N ALA A 644 7.28 -15.26 31.97
CA ALA A 644 7.34 -14.21 32.97
C ALA A 644 8.71 -13.55 32.98
N VAL A 645 8.74 -12.26 33.32
CA VAL A 645 9.96 -11.49 33.56
C VAL A 645 9.88 -10.81 34.92
N GLU A 646 10.98 -10.79 35.66
CA GLU A 646 11.12 -10.12 36.96
C GLU A 646 12.38 -9.24 36.93
N LEU A 647 12.22 -7.93 37.12
CA LEU A 647 13.31 -6.95 37.05
C LEU A 647 13.29 -6.03 38.27
N PRO A 648 14.47 -5.57 38.75
CA PRO A 648 14.53 -4.47 39.72
C PRO A 648 13.88 -3.20 39.16
N ILE A 649 13.17 -2.45 40.01
CA ILE A 649 12.60 -1.14 39.63
C ILE A 649 13.69 -0.18 39.12
N THR A 650 14.91 -0.30 39.64
CA THR A 650 16.08 0.50 39.22
C THR A 650 16.55 0.22 37.78
N GLU A 651 15.97 -0.77 37.09
CA GLU A 651 16.20 -1.01 35.67
C GLU A 651 15.22 -0.25 34.76
N SER A 652 14.30 0.55 35.34
CA SER A 652 13.48 1.49 34.56
C SER A 652 14.35 2.51 33.82
N GLN A 653 13.77 3.19 32.83
CA GLN A 653 14.47 4.25 32.08
C GLN A 653 15.00 5.37 33.00
N GLN A 654 14.27 5.70 34.06
CA GLN A 654 14.68 6.70 35.06
C GLN A 654 15.85 6.20 35.92
N GLY A 655 15.97 4.88 36.13
CA GLY A 655 17.05 4.25 36.88
C GLY A 655 17.07 4.62 38.37
N LEU A 656 15.91 4.96 38.94
CA LEU A 656 15.76 5.45 40.30
C LEU A 656 15.32 4.32 41.25
N ALA A 657 15.75 4.41 42.51
CA ALA A 657 15.19 3.59 43.58
C ALA A 657 14.03 4.35 44.24
N PRO A 658 12.99 3.66 44.75
CA PRO A 658 11.87 4.31 45.43
C PRO A 658 12.30 5.10 46.67
N VAL A 659 11.79 6.33 46.78
CA VAL A 659 12.02 7.24 47.92
C VAL A 659 10.73 7.38 48.72
N THR A 660 10.84 7.23 50.04
CA THR A 660 9.67 7.34 50.93
C THR A 660 9.11 8.77 50.92
N GLY A 661 7.83 8.88 50.61
CA GLY A 661 7.06 10.13 50.59
C GLY A 661 7.11 10.91 49.27
N GLU A 662 7.82 10.43 48.25
CA GLU A 662 7.92 11.08 46.93
C GLU A 662 7.25 10.22 45.86
N TRP A 663 6.48 10.84 44.97
CA TRP A 663 6.00 10.22 43.73
C TRP A 663 7.12 10.15 42.71
N GLN A 664 7.24 9.01 42.03
CA GLN A 664 8.23 8.77 41.00
C GLN A 664 7.62 7.94 39.88
N THR A 665 7.89 8.34 38.63
CA THR A 665 7.49 7.61 37.41
C THR A 665 8.54 6.54 37.06
N TYR A 666 8.06 5.37 36.63
CA TYR A 666 8.90 4.25 36.21
C TYR A 666 8.43 3.70 34.87
N THR A 667 9.31 3.76 33.86
CA THR A 667 9.01 3.33 32.49
C THR A 667 9.91 2.15 32.08
N PHE A 668 9.32 1.09 31.52
CA PHE A 668 10.02 -0.09 30.99
C PHE A 668 9.63 -0.33 29.53
N LYS A 669 10.61 -0.56 28.64
CA LYS A 669 10.31 -0.85 27.23
C LYS A 669 9.80 -2.27 27.05
N LEU A 670 8.78 -2.46 26.23
CA LEU A 670 8.28 -3.80 25.90
C LEU A 670 9.33 -4.66 25.19
N SER A 671 10.16 -4.06 24.34
CA SER A 671 11.28 -4.73 23.68
C SER A 671 12.31 -5.30 24.68
N ASP A 672 12.61 -4.57 25.75
CA ASP A 672 13.54 -5.03 26.80
C ASP A 672 12.91 -6.16 27.63
N LEU A 673 11.61 -6.07 27.94
CA LEU A 673 10.86 -7.11 28.65
C LEU A 673 10.75 -8.40 27.81
N SER A 674 10.50 -8.28 26.51
CA SER A 674 10.48 -9.41 25.58
C SER A 674 11.85 -10.04 25.41
N ALA A 675 12.92 -9.23 25.27
CA ALA A 675 14.29 -9.72 25.22
C ALA A 675 14.70 -10.46 26.51
N ALA A 676 14.12 -10.09 27.65
CA ALA A 676 14.29 -10.77 28.93
C ALA A 676 13.43 -12.05 29.07
N GLY A 677 12.56 -12.35 28.10
CA GLY A 677 11.84 -13.62 27.97
C GLY A 677 10.33 -13.56 28.19
N LEU A 678 9.74 -12.36 28.28
CA LEU A 678 8.28 -12.19 28.33
C LEU A 678 7.65 -12.38 26.93
N ASP A 679 6.55 -13.12 26.87
CA ASP A 679 5.68 -13.16 25.70
C ASP A 679 4.72 -11.98 25.75
N VAL A 680 4.95 -10.95 24.94
CA VAL A 680 4.16 -9.72 25.01
C VAL A 680 2.77 -9.84 24.37
N SER A 681 2.45 -10.97 23.73
CA SER A 681 1.17 -11.12 23.02
C SER A 681 -0.01 -11.53 23.91
N ALA A 682 0.23 -11.77 25.20
CA ALA A 682 -0.78 -12.31 26.11
C ALA A 682 -0.50 -11.94 27.58
N ILE A 683 -0.07 -10.70 27.85
CA ILE A 683 0.25 -10.23 29.20
C ILE A 683 -1.03 -10.28 30.04
N ASP A 684 -1.00 -10.92 31.21
CA ASP A 684 -2.20 -11.14 32.03
C ASP A 684 -2.02 -10.82 33.53
N VAL A 685 -0.80 -10.52 33.98
CA VAL A 685 -0.51 -10.07 35.34
C VAL A 685 0.64 -9.05 35.36
N ILE A 686 0.46 -7.98 36.11
CA ILE A 686 1.50 -7.00 36.46
C ILE A 686 1.66 -6.97 37.99
N MET A 687 2.88 -7.03 38.50
CA MET A 687 3.16 -6.96 39.93
C MET A 687 4.24 -5.93 40.21
N ILE A 688 4.03 -5.12 41.25
CA ILE A 688 4.97 -4.12 41.75
C ILE A 688 5.12 -4.38 43.25
N PHE A 689 6.30 -4.81 43.70
CA PHE A 689 6.47 -5.30 45.08
C PHE A 689 7.92 -5.23 45.58
N PRO A 690 8.14 -5.10 46.90
CA PRO A 690 9.45 -5.34 47.50
C PRO A 690 9.77 -6.84 47.49
N ALA A 691 11.03 -7.19 47.26
CA ALA A 691 11.49 -8.56 47.10
C ALA A 691 10.98 -9.50 48.20
N TRP A 692 10.66 -10.73 47.78
CA TRP A 692 9.96 -11.71 48.61
C TRP A 692 10.55 -11.85 50.03
N GLY A 693 9.70 -11.65 51.04
CA GLY A 693 10.07 -11.78 52.45
C GLY A 693 10.80 -10.57 53.05
N THR A 694 11.01 -9.49 52.30
CA THR A 694 11.62 -8.25 52.79
C THR A 694 10.62 -7.09 52.96
N GLY A 695 9.38 -7.27 52.48
CA GLY A 695 8.36 -6.23 52.41
C GLY A 695 7.57 -5.92 53.68
N GLU A 696 7.79 -6.64 54.80
CA GLU A 696 6.95 -6.47 56.00
C GLU A 696 6.93 -4.99 56.47
N GLY A 697 5.73 -4.43 56.57
CA GLY A 697 5.48 -3.05 56.97
C GLY A 697 5.47 -2.03 55.83
N ALA A 698 5.68 -2.45 54.58
CA ALA A 698 5.63 -1.56 53.43
C ALA A 698 4.20 -1.14 53.11
N VAL A 699 3.98 0.15 52.90
CA VAL A 699 2.74 0.72 52.32
C VAL A 699 3.17 1.58 51.15
N TYR A 700 2.57 1.35 49.99
CA TYR A 700 2.89 2.09 48.77
C TYR A 700 1.63 2.32 47.93
N ARG A 701 1.66 3.40 47.16
CA ARG A 701 0.60 3.83 46.26
C ARG A 701 1.11 3.75 44.84
N VAL A 702 0.23 3.36 43.92
CA VAL A 702 0.48 3.29 42.48
C VAL A 702 -0.62 4.04 41.77
N ASP A 703 -0.26 4.79 40.74
CA ASP A 703 -1.18 5.55 39.90
C ASP A 703 -0.65 5.60 38.45
N ASN A 704 -1.47 6.04 37.50
CA ASN A 704 -1.11 6.19 36.08
C ASN A 704 -0.47 4.92 35.49
N ALA A 705 -0.96 3.74 35.88
CA ALA A 705 -0.36 2.45 35.53
C ALA A 705 -0.94 1.93 34.21
N LYS A 706 -0.11 1.81 33.16
CA LYS A 706 -0.56 1.43 31.81
C LYS A 706 0.51 0.77 30.94
N ILE A 707 0.08 0.08 29.88
CA ILE A 707 0.92 -0.30 28.74
C ILE A 707 0.37 0.41 27.50
N TYR A 708 1.21 1.16 26.80
CA TYR A 708 0.79 1.96 25.64
C TYR A 708 1.97 2.26 24.72
N ASP A 709 1.67 2.79 23.53
CA ASP A 709 2.67 3.38 22.64
C ASP A 709 2.78 4.89 22.89
N PRO A 710 3.88 5.40 23.48
CA PRO A 710 4.06 6.83 23.74
C PRO A 710 4.26 7.66 22.47
N SER A 711 4.41 7.02 21.30
CA SER A 711 4.46 7.67 20.00
C SER A 711 3.10 7.71 19.28
N ALA A 712 2.07 7.10 19.85
CA ALA A 712 0.71 7.18 19.35
C ALA A 712 -0.04 8.34 20.02
N GLU A 713 -0.81 9.09 19.22
CA GLU A 713 -1.76 10.06 19.77
C GLU A 713 -2.88 9.30 20.49
N SER A 714 -3.11 9.64 21.76
CA SER A 714 -4.12 9.01 22.62
C SER A 714 -5.53 9.15 22.03
N ALA A 715 -6.28 8.05 21.95
CA ALA A 715 -7.69 8.07 21.57
C ALA A 715 -8.51 8.70 22.70
N ASN A 716 -8.91 9.97 22.57
CA ASN A 716 -9.50 10.74 23.66
C ASN A 716 -10.94 10.27 24.01
N GLY A 717 -11.12 9.67 25.18
CA GLY A 717 -12.41 9.54 25.88
C GLY A 717 -12.97 10.91 26.33
N ILE A 718 -14.20 10.93 26.84
CA ILE A 718 -14.81 12.11 27.48
C ILE A 718 -15.51 11.75 28.80
N THR A 719 -15.27 12.53 29.84
CA THR A 719 -16.04 12.51 31.09
C THR A 719 -17.11 13.59 31.03
N LEU A 720 -18.36 13.20 30.80
CA LEU A 720 -19.52 14.08 30.67
C LEU A 720 -19.90 14.77 32.00
N PHE A 721 -19.72 14.06 33.12
CA PHE A 721 -20.00 14.58 34.46
C PHE A 721 -19.25 13.80 35.53
N ALA A 722 -18.46 14.49 36.34
CA ALA A 722 -17.94 13.99 37.62
C ALA A 722 -18.37 14.97 38.72
N ASP A 723 -17.55 15.97 39.07
CA ASP A 723 -17.98 17.06 39.97
C ASP A 723 -18.70 18.22 39.27
N VAL A 724 -18.44 18.34 37.98
CA VAL A 724 -18.98 19.37 37.09
C VAL A 724 -19.27 18.74 35.73
N ALA A 725 -20.23 19.31 35.00
CA ALA A 725 -20.45 18.91 33.62
C ALA A 725 -19.25 19.31 32.76
N ALA A 726 -18.93 18.48 31.75
CA ALA A 726 -17.92 18.78 30.76
C ALA A 726 -18.20 20.11 30.04
N ASP A 727 -17.15 20.75 29.54
CA ASP A 727 -17.31 21.93 28.68
C ASP A 727 -18.18 21.57 27.47
N GLY A 728 -19.23 22.37 27.23
CA GLY A 728 -20.22 22.11 26.18
C GLY A 728 -21.29 21.07 26.55
N TRP A 729 -21.36 20.61 27.80
CA TRP A 729 -22.40 19.71 28.30
C TRP A 729 -23.12 20.30 29.51
N SER A 730 -24.39 19.94 29.68
CA SER A 730 -25.24 20.42 30.76
C SER A 730 -26.14 19.33 31.32
N ILE A 731 -26.37 19.36 32.64
CA ILE A 731 -27.45 18.58 33.26
C ILE A 731 -28.80 19.14 32.80
N TRP A 732 -29.69 18.26 32.35
CA TRP A 732 -30.84 18.65 31.54
C TRP A 732 -32.10 17.83 31.84
N ASP A 733 -33.25 18.49 31.67
CA ASP A 733 -34.59 17.90 31.72
C ASP A 733 -35.28 18.14 30.37
N CYS A 734 -35.68 17.06 29.69
CA CYS A 734 -36.28 17.13 28.35
C CYS A 734 -37.50 18.03 28.24
N CYS A 735 -38.25 18.09 29.33
CA CYS A 735 -39.66 18.42 29.29
C CYS A 735 -40.00 19.51 30.32
N GLY A 736 -38.98 20.00 31.04
CA GLY A 736 -39.07 21.09 32.02
C GLY A 736 -39.98 20.76 33.20
N GLY A 737 -40.03 19.49 33.61
CA GLY A 737 -40.83 19.01 34.73
C GLY A 737 -40.22 19.38 36.09
N SER A 738 -38.89 19.47 36.18
CA SER A 738 -38.13 20.03 37.30
C SER A 738 -36.80 20.63 36.79
N THR A 739 -35.98 21.16 37.70
CA THR A 739 -34.65 21.68 37.34
C THR A 739 -33.61 20.80 38.03
N PRO A 740 -32.79 20.04 37.27
CA PRO A 740 -31.67 19.30 37.83
C PRO A 740 -30.72 20.23 38.59
N THR A 741 -30.11 19.74 39.66
CA THR A 741 -29.17 20.51 40.49
C THR A 741 -27.89 19.73 40.71
N VAL A 742 -26.78 20.44 40.88
CA VAL A 742 -25.55 19.84 41.42
C VAL A 742 -25.64 19.93 42.93
N GLU A 743 -25.57 18.79 43.61
CA GLU A 743 -25.63 18.67 45.06
C GLU A 743 -24.34 18.03 45.59
N THR A 744 -24.02 18.22 46.87
CA THR A 744 -22.93 17.45 47.51
C THR A 744 -23.48 16.12 48.01
N ASP A 745 -22.79 15.01 47.75
CA ASP A 745 -23.22 13.72 48.30
C ASP A 745 -23.14 13.71 49.84
N GLU A 746 -24.11 13.05 50.47
CA GLU A 746 -24.37 13.18 51.91
C GLU A 746 -23.33 12.47 52.79
N ASP A 747 -22.62 11.52 52.20
CA ASP A 747 -21.53 10.75 52.80
C ASP A 747 -20.14 11.16 52.27
N ASP A 748 -20.09 12.20 51.42
CA ASP A 748 -18.88 12.77 50.77
C ASP A 748 -18.08 11.75 49.95
N SER A 749 -18.69 10.61 49.57
CA SER A 749 -18.01 9.55 48.83
C SER A 749 -17.80 9.83 47.35
N LYS A 750 -18.52 10.82 46.80
CA LYS A 750 -18.65 11.14 45.37
C LYS A 750 -18.65 12.65 45.08
N GLY A 751 -18.12 13.47 46.00
CA GLY A 751 -18.03 14.92 45.79
C GLY A 751 -19.35 15.60 45.42
N ALA A 752 -19.33 16.35 44.32
CA ALA A 752 -20.49 17.03 43.75
C ALA A 752 -21.17 16.14 42.69
N VAL A 753 -22.48 15.94 42.80
CA VAL A 753 -23.23 14.96 41.99
C VAL A 753 -24.42 15.59 41.29
N ALA A 754 -24.77 15.10 40.10
CA ALA A 754 -25.93 15.55 39.35
C ALA A 754 -27.22 14.95 39.92
N GLN A 755 -28.05 15.75 40.58
CA GLN A 755 -29.32 15.32 41.17
C GLN A 755 -30.51 15.61 40.25
N PHE A 756 -31.33 14.58 40.06
CA PHE A 756 -32.53 14.59 39.23
C PHE A 756 -33.77 14.25 40.06
N ILE A 757 -34.86 15.01 39.86
CA ILE A 757 -36.12 14.85 40.62
C ILE A 757 -37.29 14.74 39.65
N ILE A 758 -38.02 13.63 39.68
CA ILE A 758 -39.20 13.42 38.85
C ILE A 758 -40.47 13.60 39.68
N GLY A 759 -41.26 14.62 39.31
CA GLY A 759 -42.54 14.96 39.95
C GLY A 759 -43.75 14.30 39.31
N GLU A 760 -44.94 14.89 39.54
CA GLU A 760 -46.20 14.38 38.97
C GLU A 760 -46.26 14.51 37.43
N ALA A 761 -45.51 15.45 36.85
CA ALA A 761 -45.35 15.58 35.42
C ALA A 761 -44.26 14.61 34.93
N PRO A 762 -44.58 13.66 34.03
CA PRO A 762 -43.59 12.76 33.45
C PRO A 762 -42.50 13.53 32.69
N THR A 763 -41.25 13.11 32.85
CA THR A 763 -40.09 13.66 32.15
C THR A 763 -38.96 12.62 32.09
N VAL A 764 -37.95 12.87 31.24
CA VAL A 764 -36.67 12.16 31.18
C VAL A 764 -35.52 13.17 31.35
N MET A 765 -34.45 12.77 32.00
CA MET A 765 -33.36 13.67 32.38
C MET A 765 -32.00 12.99 32.21
N GLY A 766 -30.97 13.81 32.09
CA GLY A 766 -29.61 13.35 31.87
C GLY A 766 -28.66 14.49 31.56
N LEU A 767 -27.71 14.21 30.69
CA LEU A 767 -26.69 15.12 30.18
C LEU A 767 -26.95 15.37 28.70
N LEU A 768 -26.90 16.65 28.33
CA LEU A 768 -27.15 17.14 26.99
C LEU A 768 -25.98 18.02 26.55
N ALA A 769 -25.47 17.77 25.36
CA ALA A 769 -24.51 18.64 24.69
C ALA A 769 -25.16 19.96 24.23
N ASP A 770 -24.38 21.04 24.24
CA ASP A 770 -24.80 22.33 23.70
C ASP A 770 -25.07 22.23 22.18
N ASP A 771 -25.87 23.16 21.64
CA ASP A 771 -26.27 23.16 20.22
C ASP A 771 -25.04 23.13 19.28
N GLY A 772 -24.95 22.07 18.46
CA GLY A 772 -23.83 21.83 17.54
C GLY A 772 -22.59 21.15 18.16
N VAL A 773 -22.65 20.76 19.43
CA VAL A 773 -21.60 19.95 20.10
C VAL A 773 -21.98 18.48 20.01
N TYR A 774 -21.04 17.66 19.53
CA TYR A 774 -21.18 16.21 19.45
C TYR A 774 -19.90 15.55 19.93
N TYR A 775 -20.02 14.37 20.52
CA TYR A 775 -18.88 13.52 20.82
C TYR A 775 -18.80 12.37 19.83
N ASP A 776 -17.66 12.30 19.11
CA ASP A 776 -17.34 11.20 18.21
C ASP A 776 -16.61 10.08 18.97
N ALA A 777 -17.35 9.01 19.25
CA ALA A 777 -16.83 7.81 19.90
C ALA A 777 -16.45 6.71 18.89
N ALA A 778 -16.39 6.99 17.57
CA ALA A 778 -16.11 5.99 16.54
C ALA A 778 -14.75 5.30 16.75
N ASN A 779 -13.75 6.05 17.19
CA ASN A 779 -12.41 5.52 17.52
C ASN A 779 -12.41 4.60 18.75
N LEU A 780 -13.50 4.62 19.54
CA LEU A 780 -13.72 3.77 20.71
C LEU A 780 -14.69 2.62 20.41
N LEU A 781 -15.13 2.38 19.16
CA LEU A 781 -16.20 1.39 18.89
C LEU A 781 -15.91 -0.01 19.47
N ALA A 782 -14.68 -0.47 19.30
CA ALA A 782 -14.28 -1.84 19.62
C ALA A 782 -13.96 -2.04 21.12
N THR A 783 -13.46 -1.00 21.79
CA THR A 783 -12.96 -1.07 23.17
C THR A 783 -13.76 -0.22 24.14
N GLY A 784 -14.57 0.71 23.67
CA GLY A 784 -15.16 1.73 24.52
C GLY A 784 -16.51 1.37 25.12
N VAL A 785 -16.81 2.06 26.21
CA VAL A 785 -18.02 1.93 26.99
C VAL A 785 -18.62 3.29 27.31
N VAL A 786 -19.93 3.29 27.55
CA VAL A 786 -20.61 4.34 28.31
C VAL A 786 -20.77 3.83 29.73
N ARG A 787 -20.20 4.54 30.71
CA ARG A 787 -20.21 4.16 32.12
C ARG A 787 -20.74 5.30 32.98
N PHE A 788 -21.49 4.98 34.03
CA PHE A 788 -21.90 5.96 35.03
C PHE A 788 -22.21 5.32 36.37
N ASP A 789 -22.01 6.08 37.43
CA ASP A 789 -22.46 5.75 38.78
C ASP A 789 -23.83 6.36 39.05
N MET A 790 -24.70 5.61 39.72
CA MET A 790 -26.06 6.05 40.04
C MET A 790 -26.47 5.68 41.47
N LYS A 791 -27.11 6.61 42.18
CA LYS A 791 -27.75 6.40 43.50
C LYS A 791 -29.22 6.79 43.47
N VAL A 792 -30.11 5.86 43.75
CA VAL A 792 -31.55 6.16 43.95
C VAL A 792 -31.76 6.62 45.40
N VAL A 793 -31.94 7.93 45.61
CA VAL A 793 -32.21 8.53 46.92
C VAL A 793 -33.64 8.23 47.38
N SER A 794 -34.61 8.35 46.46
CA SER A 794 -36.01 8.02 46.69
C SER A 794 -36.52 7.23 45.49
N ALA A 795 -37.08 6.04 45.73
CA ALA A 795 -37.68 5.24 44.67
C ALA A 795 -38.96 5.90 44.12
N PRO A 796 -39.33 5.62 42.86
CA PRO A 796 -40.63 6.02 42.32
C PRO A 796 -41.80 5.49 43.18
N ALA A 797 -42.93 6.21 43.16
CA ALA A 797 -44.14 5.79 43.86
C ALA A 797 -44.74 4.49 43.27
N ASP A 798 -44.43 4.20 42.00
CA ASP A 798 -44.73 2.92 41.37
C ASP A 798 -43.60 1.92 41.67
N PRO A 799 -43.86 0.86 42.47
CA PRO A 799 -42.84 -0.12 42.82
C PRO A 799 -42.42 -1.02 41.65
N ASP A 800 -43.17 -1.01 40.54
CA ASP A 800 -42.89 -1.81 39.34
C ASP A 800 -42.19 -0.97 38.24
N ALA A 801 -41.74 0.25 38.57
CA ALA A 801 -41.03 1.13 37.64
C ALA A 801 -39.70 0.52 37.18
N VAL A 802 -39.56 0.29 35.87
CA VAL A 802 -38.32 -0.17 35.23
C VAL A 802 -37.42 1.03 34.96
N TRP A 803 -36.16 0.96 35.37
CA TRP A 803 -35.18 2.01 35.07
C TRP A 803 -34.53 1.78 33.71
N LYS A 804 -34.37 2.88 32.97
CA LYS A 804 -33.89 2.93 31.60
C LYS A 804 -32.60 3.71 31.51
N PHE A 805 -31.71 3.23 30.65
CA PHE A 805 -30.62 4.00 30.06
C PHE A 805 -31.00 4.34 28.62
N LYS A 806 -30.80 5.59 28.21
CA LYS A 806 -31.01 6.01 26.84
C LYS A 806 -29.87 6.91 26.39
N ILE A 807 -29.38 6.67 25.18
CA ILE A 807 -28.36 7.49 24.54
C ILE A 807 -28.84 7.87 23.14
N GLU A 808 -28.57 9.11 22.74
CA GLU A 808 -28.96 9.67 21.44
C GLU A 808 -27.72 10.19 20.69
N SER A 809 -27.86 10.29 19.37
CA SER A 809 -26.86 10.83 18.45
C SER A 809 -27.52 11.69 17.39
N GLY A 810 -26.86 12.79 17.05
CA GLY A 810 -27.19 13.67 15.93
C GLY A 810 -28.57 14.31 16.06
N ASP A 811 -28.84 15.00 17.17
CA ASP A 811 -30.14 15.63 17.49
C ASP A 811 -31.29 14.61 17.49
N ALA A 812 -31.06 13.45 18.12
CA ALA A 812 -31.96 12.30 18.14
C ALA A 812 -32.23 11.64 16.77
N ALA A 813 -31.31 11.77 15.80
CA ALA A 813 -31.35 11.04 14.54
C ALA A 813 -31.27 9.52 14.74
N THR A 814 -30.43 9.08 15.67
CA THR A 814 -30.43 7.70 16.19
C THR A 814 -30.48 7.71 17.71
N ALA A 815 -31.06 6.66 18.29
CA ALA A 815 -31.14 6.52 19.73
C ALA A 815 -31.28 5.04 20.12
N VAL A 816 -30.69 4.68 21.24
CA VAL A 816 -30.83 3.35 21.85
C VAL A 816 -31.33 3.52 23.28
N GLU A 817 -32.35 2.74 23.64
CA GLU A 817 -32.93 2.70 24.99
C GLU A 817 -32.89 1.25 25.50
N LEU A 818 -32.27 1.04 26.66
CA LEU A 818 -32.06 -0.26 27.29
C LEU A 818 -32.57 -0.23 28.75
N ASP A 819 -32.88 -1.39 29.33
CA ASP A 819 -33.11 -1.48 30.77
C ASP A 819 -31.77 -1.32 31.50
N LEU A 820 -31.72 -0.72 32.68
CA LEU A 820 -30.48 -0.68 33.47
C LEU A 820 -29.95 -2.08 33.81
N THR A 821 -30.83 -3.09 33.86
CA THR A 821 -30.45 -4.49 34.04
C THR A 821 -29.79 -5.12 32.81
N ASP A 822 -29.78 -4.43 31.66
CA ASP A 822 -29.05 -4.86 30.45
C ASP A 822 -27.58 -4.38 30.46
N SER A 823 -27.18 -3.60 31.48
CA SER A 823 -25.76 -3.26 31.73
C SER A 823 -24.91 -4.50 31.99
N VAL A 824 -23.59 -4.36 31.90
CA VAL A 824 -22.61 -5.43 32.19
C VAL A 824 -22.82 -5.98 33.61
N GLU A 825 -23.12 -5.11 34.58
CA GLU A 825 -23.36 -5.48 35.98
C GLU A 825 -24.69 -6.24 36.17
N GLY A 826 -25.64 -6.08 35.25
CA GLY A 826 -26.91 -6.83 35.23
C GLY A 826 -27.80 -6.61 36.45
N ALA A 827 -27.60 -5.51 37.18
CA ALA A 827 -28.25 -5.25 38.47
C ALA A 827 -29.41 -4.24 38.34
N ALA A 828 -30.40 -4.36 39.22
CA ALA A 828 -31.44 -3.33 39.36
C ALA A 828 -31.02 -2.30 40.42
N PRO A 829 -31.48 -1.04 40.32
CA PRO A 829 -31.17 -0.02 41.32
C PRO A 829 -31.70 -0.34 42.72
N VAL A 830 -30.86 -0.12 43.73
CA VAL A 830 -31.15 -0.31 45.15
C VAL A 830 -31.18 1.06 45.83
N THR A 831 -32.30 1.39 46.47
CA THR A 831 -32.46 2.69 47.14
C THR A 831 -31.41 2.88 48.23
N GLY A 832 -30.69 4.00 48.15
CA GLY A 832 -29.65 4.41 49.09
C GLY A 832 -28.25 3.86 48.80
N GLN A 833 -28.03 3.13 47.71
CA GLN A 833 -26.71 2.61 47.32
C GLN A 833 -26.26 3.23 45.99
N TRP A 834 -24.96 3.55 45.90
CA TRP A 834 -24.29 3.81 44.62
C TRP A 834 -24.07 2.49 43.89
N GLN A 835 -24.35 2.48 42.59
CA GLN A 835 -24.11 1.35 41.70
C GLN A 835 -23.62 1.87 40.36
N THR A 836 -22.63 1.18 39.79
CA THR A 836 -22.09 1.44 38.45
C THR A 836 -22.92 0.70 37.41
N TYR A 837 -23.11 1.33 36.26
CA TYR A 837 -23.78 0.76 35.10
C TYR A 837 -22.91 1.00 33.86
N THR A 838 -22.54 -0.08 33.18
CA THR A 838 -21.67 -0.05 32.01
C THR A 838 -22.38 -0.62 30.78
N PHE A 839 -22.29 0.07 29.66
CA PHE A 839 -22.82 -0.35 28.35
C PHE A 839 -21.74 -0.22 27.28
N THR A 840 -21.39 -1.32 26.60
CA THR A 840 -20.36 -1.28 25.54
C THR A 840 -20.84 -0.49 24.32
N LEU A 841 -19.98 0.36 23.76
CA LEU A 841 -20.26 1.10 22.52
C LEU A 841 -20.57 0.14 21.37
N GLN A 842 -19.91 -1.02 21.32
CA GLN A 842 -20.20 -2.07 20.36
C GLN A 842 -21.66 -2.58 20.47
N SER A 843 -22.19 -2.75 21.68
CA SER A 843 -23.59 -3.18 21.86
C SER A 843 -24.59 -2.11 21.44
N LEU A 844 -24.28 -0.84 21.70
CA LEU A 844 -25.09 0.31 21.34
C LEU A 844 -25.10 0.52 19.81
N PHE A 845 -23.93 0.42 19.18
CA PHE A 845 -23.79 0.43 17.73
C PHE A 845 -24.57 -0.70 17.06
N ASN A 846 -24.46 -1.93 17.60
CA ASN A 846 -25.22 -3.09 17.10
C ASN A 846 -26.74 -2.93 17.29
N ALA A 847 -27.17 -2.15 18.28
CA ALA A 847 -28.57 -1.78 18.50
C ALA A 847 -29.04 -0.63 17.59
N GLY A 848 -28.15 -0.08 16.75
CA GLY A 848 -28.45 0.93 15.73
C GLY A 848 -28.13 2.38 16.14
N LEU A 849 -27.35 2.59 17.20
CA LEU A 849 -26.82 3.91 17.55
C LEU A 849 -25.69 4.30 16.60
N ASP A 850 -25.74 5.53 16.08
CA ASP A 850 -24.58 6.17 15.48
C ASP A 850 -23.68 6.70 16.58
N ILE A 851 -22.48 6.13 16.74
CA ILE A 851 -21.56 6.50 17.82
C ILE A 851 -20.66 7.69 17.45
N SER A 852 -20.77 8.23 16.23
CA SER A 852 -19.91 9.33 15.75
C SER A 852 -20.40 10.74 16.10
N ALA A 853 -21.60 10.85 16.64
CA ALA A 853 -22.22 12.15 16.95
C ALA A 853 -23.08 12.12 18.22
N LEU A 854 -22.55 11.52 19.30
CA LEU A 854 -23.26 11.39 20.57
C LEU A 854 -23.49 12.76 21.22
N ASP A 855 -24.73 13.08 21.55
CA ASP A 855 -25.14 14.40 22.08
C ASP A 855 -26.02 14.32 23.33
N VAL A 856 -26.57 13.14 23.66
CA VAL A 856 -27.44 12.98 24.84
C VAL A 856 -27.20 11.66 25.56
N VAL A 857 -27.02 11.71 26.88
CA VAL A 857 -26.99 10.53 27.77
C VAL A 857 -28.02 10.69 28.88
N MET A 858 -28.96 9.76 29.00
CA MET A 858 -30.09 9.84 29.93
C MET A 858 -30.27 8.56 30.75
N VAL A 859 -30.71 8.75 32.00
CA VAL A 859 -31.06 7.66 32.91
C VAL A 859 -32.37 8.03 33.60
N PHE A 860 -33.41 7.20 33.52
CA PHE A 860 -34.73 7.55 34.07
C PHE A 860 -35.63 6.32 34.32
N PRO A 861 -36.61 6.40 35.23
CA PRO A 861 -37.68 5.41 35.30
C PRO A 861 -38.58 5.52 34.07
N ALA A 862 -39.02 4.38 33.53
CA ALA A 862 -39.84 4.28 32.33
C ALA A 862 -40.99 5.30 32.32
N TRP A 863 -41.26 5.86 31.14
CA TRP A 863 -42.14 7.03 30.98
C TRP A 863 -43.47 6.90 31.76
N GLY A 864 -43.73 7.89 32.62
CA GLY A 864 -44.95 7.96 33.42
C GLY A 864 -44.95 7.16 34.72
N THR A 865 -43.90 6.39 35.02
CA THR A 865 -43.76 5.61 36.27
C THR A 865 -42.88 6.30 37.32
N GLY A 866 -42.13 7.33 36.93
CA GLY A 866 -41.10 7.97 37.78
C GLY A 866 -41.58 8.92 38.88
N ASN A 867 -42.88 9.12 39.09
CA ASN A 867 -43.37 10.12 40.05
C ASN A 867 -42.82 9.86 41.48
N GLY A 868 -42.14 10.85 42.05
CA GLY A 868 -41.52 10.76 43.39
C GLY A 868 -40.09 10.21 43.40
N ALA A 869 -39.53 9.90 42.22
CA ALA A 869 -38.15 9.44 42.11
C ALA A 869 -37.16 10.60 42.34
N VAL A 870 -36.14 10.35 43.15
CA VAL A 870 -34.97 11.21 43.31
C VAL A 870 -33.74 10.34 43.13
N TYR A 871 -32.87 10.68 42.19
CA TYR A 871 -31.65 9.94 41.92
C TYR A 871 -30.51 10.89 41.58
N ARG A 872 -29.29 10.39 41.71
CA ARG A 872 -28.04 11.11 41.47
C ARG A 872 -27.20 10.33 40.48
N LEU A 873 -26.49 11.05 39.62
CA LEU A 873 -25.47 10.51 38.72
C LEU A 873 -24.12 11.15 39.05
N ASP A 874 -23.07 10.35 38.86
CA ASP A 874 -21.67 10.76 38.96
C ASP A 874 -20.82 9.87 38.02
N ASN A 875 -19.58 10.28 37.71
CA ASN A 875 -18.66 9.56 36.83
C ASN A 875 -19.29 9.11 35.49
N VAL A 876 -20.05 10.00 34.85
CA VAL A 876 -20.68 9.72 33.54
C VAL A 876 -19.64 9.90 32.45
N GLU A 877 -19.26 8.82 31.78
CA GLU A 877 -18.08 8.74 30.91
C GLU A 877 -18.35 7.97 29.62
N ILE A 878 -17.65 8.35 28.55
CA ILE A 878 -17.48 7.57 27.32
C ILE A 878 -15.98 7.39 27.10
N VAL A 879 -15.47 6.21 27.40
CA VAL A 879 -14.01 5.94 27.49
C VAL A 879 -13.66 4.58 26.90
N ALA A 880 -12.40 4.37 26.54
CA ALA A 880 -11.88 3.05 26.22
C ALA A 880 -11.87 2.16 27.49
N GLU A 881 -12.19 0.88 27.33
CA GLU A 881 -12.12 -0.16 28.38
C GLU A 881 -11.00 -1.18 28.11
#